data_AF-A0A3A1Y4Y7-F1
#
_entry.id   AF-A0A3A1Y4Y7-F1
#
_cell.length_a   1.000
_cell.length_b   1.000
_cell.length_c   1.000
_cell.angle_alpha   90.00
_cell.angle_beta   90.00
_cell.angle_gamma   90.00
#
_symmetry.space_group_name_H-M   'P 1'
#
loop_
_entity.id
_entity.type
_entity.pdbx_description
1 polymer ?
#
loop_
_entity_poly.entity_id
_entity_poly.type
_entity_poly.pdbx_seq_one_letter_code
_entity_poly.pdbx_strand_id
1 'polypeptide(L)'
;MLKKLLYVLWLLVKTVYKAVSWVVFTLFAVFGLLVVVLALYLSQNSKLLTAQVDQKFEGEKFLYLDLNAVTEKSARSPGYYNLALNLGFDVPSQVSIATLRQVFEAAAKDDRIKGIVIDVDRGDFETFAIYEELDRAIVKFKQDTDNKKPVIGYSVYWSLGDLVALRHADTLITDKVGGFSVNSVVSSFFLKDFYQTYGIKDYSFQTGKYGLSALRSQSGFSEDNQTSINNIALVPVDYAFADINEARTQAHPDKPLVIKPEENFAYQSLVNDSYSLKSHAELYVERGLYDKALSRFQWGDYLRELAGVDEDKFPKLVYLDEYLSDKRVRDAEDKTDYSSKDYYLTYYYSGIFGQQGAGVNANDVASALLGRTVLARAPAEGKGKVKGIVLRLDSIGGALPDSQVLFSALRQISESGVPVVVLTGDGLLGSAYLAATGADAIIASKYVPVGGINTSSTLLDTTDALRAFYNMNPSYFKGSQLVAPGGSLPFPLGLVVNNASSLVSPEFVEYRQVIAQGQYETAVEQFAQARKLDAEQVSKVDQGRVFTGQQALELKLVDDVGGIDQAFAYLDKLNKEKDENFDASAIVKYEANPDDAPYSSVLATLNSELQAYRDFQVRQALNLSQTAYQVLKFEQQNAGAILSICEVCLTPTAKNTAPLAESKYSQFNSYFNELLVRITR
;
A
#
# COMPACT_ATOMS: atom_id res chain seq x y z
N MET A 1 1.10 -69.36 -28.90
CA MET A 1 -0.17 -68.63 -28.72
C MET A 1 0.04 -67.15 -28.36
N LEU A 2 0.87 -66.82 -27.37
CA LEU A 2 1.06 -65.46 -26.83
C LEU A 2 1.13 -64.31 -27.86
N LYS A 3 1.93 -64.43 -28.93
CA LYS A 3 2.02 -63.40 -30.00
C LYS A 3 0.67 -63.11 -30.70
N LYS A 4 -0.17 -64.12 -30.92
CA LYS A 4 -1.52 -63.92 -31.51
C LYS A 4 -2.46 -63.26 -30.50
N LEU A 5 -2.37 -63.64 -29.22
CA LEU A 5 -3.17 -63.03 -28.15
C LEU A 5 -2.85 -61.53 -28.01
N LEU A 6 -1.55 -61.19 -27.93
CA LEU A 6 -1.06 -59.81 -27.85
C LEU A 6 -1.46 -58.97 -29.08
N TYR A 7 -1.44 -59.56 -30.28
CA TYR A 7 -1.88 -58.88 -31.50
C TYR A 7 -3.38 -58.56 -31.50
N VAL A 8 -4.23 -59.49 -31.03
CA VAL A 8 -5.67 -59.26 -30.86
C VAL A 8 -5.94 -58.22 -29.78
N LEU A 9 -5.19 -58.25 -28.67
CA LEU A 9 -5.29 -57.28 -27.58
C LEU A 9 -4.88 -55.88 -28.05
N TRP A 10 -3.82 -55.77 -28.84
CA TRP A 10 -3.38 -54.51 -29.46
C TRP A 10 -4.42 -53.97 -30.47
N LEU A 11 -5.03 -54.83 -31.27
CA LEU A 11 -6.14 -54.43 -32.17
C LEU A 11 -7.34 -53.91 -31.39
N LEU A 12 -7.71 -54.56 -30.28
CA LEU A 12 -8.77 -54.09 -29.38
C LEU A 12 -8.44 -52.71 -28.78
N VAL A 13 -7.26 -52.55 -28.17
CA VAL A 13 -6.81 -51.27 -27.59
C VAL A 13 -6.78 -50.16 -28.64
N LYS A 14 -6.26 -50.44 -29.85
CA LYS A 14 -6.22 -49.50 -30.97
C LYS A 14 -7.61 -49.09 -31.45
N THR A 15 -8.58 -49.99 -31.39
CA THR A 15 -9.97 -49.73 -31.81
C THR A 15 -10.71 -48.91 -30.74
N VAL A 16 -10.57 -49.26 -29.47
CA VAL A 16 -11.12 -48.49 -28.34
C VAL A 16 -10.52 -47.08 -28.29
N TYR A 17 -9.19 -46.95 -28.43
CA TYR A 17 -8.52 -45.65 -28.50
C TYR A 17 -9.07 -44.77 -29.62
N LYS A 18 -9.28 -45.32 -30.83
CA LYS A 18 -9.89 -44.58 -31.94
C LYS A 18 -11.32 -44.14 -31.64
N ALA A 19 -12.13 -45.00 -31.01
CA ALA A 19 -13.50 -44.66 -30.65
C ALA A 19 -13.56 -43.53 -29.60
N VAL A 20 -12.77 -43.65 -28.53
CA VAL A 20 -12.67 -42.61 -27.48
C VAL A 20 -12.13 -41.30 -28.04
N SER A 21 -11.08 -41.35 -28.88
CA SER A 21 -10.53 -40.17 -29.55
C SER A 21 -11.55 -39.48 -30.45
N TRP A 22 -12.39 -40.22 -31.16
CA TRP A 22 -13.50 -39.65 -31.94
C TRP A 22 -14.55 -38.98 -31.06
N VAL A 23 -14.99 -39.62 -29.95
CA VAL A 23 -15.96 -39.02 -29.02
C VAL A 23 -15.42 -37.73 -28.41
N VAL A 24 -14.17 -37.72 -27.93
CA VAL A 24 -13.52 -36.52 -27.39
C VAL A 24 -13.42 -35.42 -28.45
N PHE A 25 -13.01 -35.74 -29.68
CA PHE A 25 -12.93 -34.77 -30.77
C PHE A 25 -14.31 -34.19 -31.14
N THR A 26 -15.37 -35.02 -31.18
CA THR A 26 -16.73 -34.55 -31.42
C THR A 26 -17.24 -33.66 -30.30
N LEU A 27 -16.96 -33.98 -29.03
CA LEU A 27 -17.33 -33.12 -27.90
C LEU A 27 -16.60 -31.77 -27.94
N PHE A 28 -15.30 -31.76 -28.26
CA PHE A 28 -14.55 -30.51 -28.47
C PHE A 28 -15.08 -29.69 -29.65
N ALA A 29 -15.46 -30.34 -30.76
CA ALA A 29 -16.05 -29.65 -31.92
C ALA A 29 -17.42 -29.05 -31.60
N VAL A 30 -18.29 -29.76 -30.86
CA VAL A 30 -19.59 -29.27 -30.41
C VAL A 30 -19.44 -28.13 -29.40
N PHE A 31 -18.49 -28.23 -28.46
CA PHE A 31 -18.20 -27.16 -27.51
C PHE A 31 -17.66 -25.91 -28.24
N GLY A 32 -16.73 -26.07 -29.17
CA GLY A 32 -16.23 -24.97 -30.01
C GLY A 32 -17.34 -24.31 -30.83
N LEU A 33 -18.26 -25.11 -31.41
CA LEU A 33 -19.43 -24.59 -32.12
C LEU A 33 -20.35 -23.79 -31.19
N LEU A 34 -20.63 -24.28 -29.98
CA LEU A 34 -21.44 -23.58 -28.98
C LEU A 34 -20.81 -22.24 -28.56
N VAL A 35 -19.49 -22.20 -28.35
CA VAL A 35 -18.77 -20.96 -28.06
C VAL A 35 -18.86 -19.96 -29.22
N VAL A 36 -18.73 -20.42 -30.47
CA VAL A 36 -18.88 -19.56 -31.66
C VAL A 36 -20.32 -19.05 -31.81
N VAL A 37 -21.32 -19.90 -31.61
CA VAL A 37 -22.74 -19.50 -31.66
C VAL A 37 -23.07 -18.49 -30.55
N LEU A 38 -22.57 -18.71 -29.34
CA LEU A 38 -22.73 -17.77 -28.23
C LEU A 38 -22.05 -16.42 -28.52
N ALA A 39 -20.81 -16.43 -29.04
CA ALA A 39 -20.08 -15.22 -29.42
C ALA A 39 -20.80 -14.44 -30.54
N LEU A 40 -21.34 -15.13 -31.55
CA LEU A 40 -22.14 -14.50 -32.62
C LEU A 40 -23.47 -13.94 -32.10
N TYR A 41 -24.14 -14.66 -31.19
CA TYR A 41 -25.37 -14.21 -30.55
C TYR A 41 -25.14 -12.95 -29.69
N LEU A 42 -24.06 -12.91 -28.89
CA LEU A 42 -23.67 -11.75 -28.10
C LEU A 42 -23.24 -10.57 -28.97
N SER A 43 -22.52 -10.82 -30.07
CA SER A 43 -22.09 -9.80 -31.03
C SER A 43 -23.29 -9.09 -31.70
N GLN A 44 -24.28 -9.88 -32.18
CA GLN A 44 -25.48 -9.32 -32.80
C GLN A 44 -26.44 -8.65 -31.79
N ASN A 45 -26.45 -9.13 -30.54
CA ASN A 45 -27.29 -8.57 -29.46
C ASN A 45 -26.50 -7.65 -28.51
N SER A 46 -25.45 -6.99 -28.98
CA SER A 46 -24.72 -5.95 -28.23
C SER A 46 -25.67 -4.86 -27.68
N LYS A 47 -26.70 -4.50 -28.45
CA LYS A 47 -27.79 -3.61 -28.02
C LYS A 47 -28.63 -4.12 -26.85
N LEU A 48 -28.72 -5.43 -26.63
CA LEU A 48 -29.46 -6.00 -25.49
C LEU A 48 -28.68 -5.80 -24.18
N LEU A 49 -27.35 -5.91 -24.25
CA LEU A 49 -26.44 -5.64 -23.14
C LEU A 49 -26.39 -4.15 -22.81
N THR A 50 -26.31 -3.26 -23.81
CA THR A 50 -26.30 -1.81 -23.57
C THR A 50 -27.67 -1.26 -23.15
N ALA A 51 -28.78 -1.75 -23.71
CA ALA A 51 -30.12 -1.29 -23.31
C ALA A 51 -30.48 -1.66 -21.85
N GLN A 52 -29.95 -2.77 -21.32
CA GLN A 52 -30.05 -3.06 -19.88
C GLN A 52 -29.21 -2.12 -19.01
N VAL A 53 -28.12 -1.56 -19.54
CA VAL A 53 -27.38 -0.48 -18.87
C VAL A 53 -28.21 0.81 -18.93
N ASP A 54 -28.67 1.25 -20.10
CA ASP A 54 -29.47 2.49 -20.22
C ASP A 54 -30.70 2.49 -19.29
N GLN A 55 -31.48 1.41 -19.25
CA GLN A 55 -32.61 1.28 -18.31
C GLN A 55 -32.18 1.27 -16.84
N LYS A 56 -31.01 0.69 -16.51
CA LYS A 56 -30.43 0.80 -15.18
C LYS A 56 -30.08 2.25 -14.81
N PHE A 57 -29.90 3.17 -15.76
CA PHE A 57 -29.54 4.57 -15.52
C PHE A 57 -30.70 5.58 -15.64
N GLU A 58 -31.95 5.12 -15.76
CA GLU A 58 -33.11 6.02 -15.84
C GLU A 58 -33.49 6.69 -14.50
N GLY A 59 -33.55 8.03 -14.53
CA GLY A 59 -34.02 8.90 -13.44
C GLY A 59 -32.92 9.48 -12.56
N GLU A 60 -33.34 10.23 -11.54
CA GLU A 60 -32.45 10.90 -10.59
C GLU A 60 -31.94 9.93 -9.52
N LYS A 61 -30.66 10.04 -9.14
CA LYS A 61 -29.95 9.02 -8.35
C LYS A 61 -28.87 9.56 -7.41
N PHE A 62 -28.51 8.75 -6.42
CA PHE A 62 -27.28 8.92 -5.64
C PHE A 62 -26.20 7.93 -6.11
N LEU A 63 -24.97 8.42 -6.23
CA LEU A 63 -23.79 7.58 -6.48
C LEU A 63 -23.31 6.99 -5.15
N TYR A 64 -23.38 5.65 -5.02
CA TYR A 64 -22.94 4.91 -3.84
C TYR A 64 -21.52 4.37 -4.07
N LEU A 65 -20.58 4.86 -3.26
CA LEU A 65 -19.20 4.45 -3.23
C LEU A 65 -19.00 3.51 -2.03
N ASP A 66 -19.15 2.21 -2.25
CA ASP A 66 -18.72 1.17 -1.31
C ASP A 66 -17.21 0.99 -1.46
N LEU A 67 -16.45 1.67 -0.59
CA LEU A 67 -14.99 1.70 -0.64
C LEU A 67 -14.45 0.57 0.22
N ASN A 68 -13.99 -0.51 -0.43
CA ASN A 68 -13.34 -1.65 0.23
C ASN A 68 -11.81 -1.46 0.28
N ALA A 69 -11.17 -1.11 -0.83
CA ALA A 69 -9.76 -0.72 -0.82
C ALA A 69 -9.49 0.44 -1.78
N VAL A 70 -8.91 1.52 -1.25
CA VAL A 70 -8.49 2.68 -2.05
C VAL A 70 -6.97 2.78 -2.05
N THR A 71 -6.42 2.69 -3.24
CA THR A 71 -4.98 2.52 -3.46
C THR A 71 -4.45 3.56 -4.45
N GLU A 72 -3.13 3.64 -4.58
CA GLU A 72 -2.47 4.39 -5.65
C GLU A 72 -2.75 3.77 -7.04
N LYS A 73 -2.96 2.45 -7.09
CA LYS A 73 -3.10 1.66 -8.32
C LYS A 73 -4.24 0.65 -8.20
N SER A 74 -5.26 0.79 -9.05
CA SER A 74 -6.29 -0.23 -9.20
C SER A 74 -5.66 -1.54 -9.65
N ALA A 75 -5.89 -2.62 -8.90
CA ALA A 75 -5.52 -3.95 -9.34
C ALA A 75 -6.36 -4.32 -10.57
N ARG A 76 -5.79 -4.10 -11.75
CA ARG A 76 -6.38 -4.52 -13.02
C ARG A 76 -6.40 -6.04 -13.08
N SER A 77 -7.47 -6.66 -12.59
CA SER A 77 -7.84 -8.02 -12.96
C SER A 77 -8.65 -7.96 -14.27
N PRO A 78 -8.05 -8.31 -15.43
CA PRO A 78 -8.66 -8.04 -16.73
C PRO A 78 -9.82 -9.00 -17.02
N GLY A 79 -11.02 -8.46 -17.27
CA GLY A 79 -12.18 -9.18 -17.80
C GLY A 79 -12.90 -10.13 -16.82
N TYR A 80 -12.15 -10.88 -16.00
CA TYR A 80 -12.71 -11.84 -15.03
C TYR A 80 -13.53 -11.17 -13.94
N TYR A 81 -13.23 -9.91 -13.60
CA TYR A 81 -13.96 -9.16 -12.56
C TYR A 81 -15.41 -8.89 -12.97
N ASN A 82 -15.63 -8.40 -14.20
CA ASN A 82 -16.97 -8.24 -14.78
C ASN A 82 -17.68 -9.59 -14.92
N LEU A 83 -16.96 -10.68 -15.21
CA LEU A 83 -17.54 -12.02 -15.27
C LEU A 83 -17.96 -12.52 -13.89
N ALA A 84 -17.16 -12.29 -12.85
CA ALA A 84 -17.46 -12.65 -11.47
C ALA A 84 -18.70 -11.92 -10.94
N LEU A 85 -18.79 -10.60 -11.15
CA LEU A 85 -19.97 -9.80 -10.82
C LEU A 85 -21.22 -10.28 -11.57
N ASN A 86 -21.13 -10.57 -12.87
CA ASN A 86 -22.25 -11.11 -13.66
C ASN A 86 -22.64 -12.55 -13.26
N LEU A 87 -21.76 -13.29 -12.58
CA LEU A 87 -22.03 -14.62 -12.01
C LEU A 87 -22.46 -14.56 -10.54
N GLY A 88 -22.59 -13.36 -9.94
CA GLY A 88 -23.04 -13.16 -8.56
C GLY A 88 -21.98 -13.45 -7.48
N PHE A 89 -20.69 -13.43 -7.84
CA PHE A 89 -19.61 -13.47 -6.85
C PHE A 89 -19.38 -12.07 -6.27
N ASP A 90 -19.34 -11.98 -4.94
CA ASP A 90 -18.90 -10.79 -4.21
C ASP A 90 -17.37 -10.71 -4.30
N VAL A 91 -16.84 -9.64 -4.91
CA VAL A 91 -15.41 -9.42 -5.11
C VAL A 91 -15.08 -8.02 -4.59
N PRO A 92 -14.12 -7.86 -3.65
CA PRO A 92 -13.89 -6.57 -2.98
C PRO A 92 -13.33 -5.52 -3.94
N SER A 93 -14.09 -4.44 -4.13
CA SER A 93 -13.80 -3.35 -5.06
C SER A 93 -12.48 -2.65 -4.71
N GLN A 94 -11.45 -2.86 -5.54
CA GLN A 94 -10.19 -2.12 -5.47
C GLN A 94 -10.19 -0.99 -6.49
N VAL A 95 -10.21 0.26 -6.01
CA VAL A 95 -10.24 1.46 -6.85
C VAL A 95 -9.01 2.33 -6.59
N SER A 96 -8.46 2.97 -7.63
CA SER A 96 -7.39 3.95 -7.41
C SER A 96 -7.96 5.31 -7.04
N ILE A 97 -7.22 6.06 -6.22
CA ILE A 97 -7.54 7.46 -5.91
C ILE A 97 -7.67 8.33 -7.17
N ALA A 98 -6.88 8.05 -8.22
CA ALA A 98 -7.00 8.71 -9.51
C ALA A 98 -8.32 8.38 -10.24
N THR A 99 -8.78 7.13 -10.17
CA THR A 99 -10.10 6.74 -10.70
C THR A 99 -11.22 7.40 -9.91
N LEU A 100 -11.12 7.49 -8.58
CA LEU A 100 -12.09 8.23 -7.77
C LEU A 100 -12.14 9.72 -8.18
N ARG A 101 -11.01 10.42 -8.30
CA ARG A 101 -10.97 11.82 -8.76
C ARG A 101 -11.73 12.01 -10.09
N GLN A 102 -11.49 11.15 -11.08
CA GLN A 102 -12.22 11.17 -12.36
C GLN A 102 -13.73 10.88 -12.22
N VAL A 103 -14.12 10.02 -11.28
CA VAL A 103 -15.54 9.73 -10.97
C VAL A 103 -16.23 10.94 -10.35
N PHE A 104 -15.59 11.63 -9.39
CA PHE A 104 -16.13 12.86 -8.80
C PHE A 104 -16.28 13.97 -9.85
N GLU A 105 -15.25 14.21 -10.68
CA GLU A 105 -15.32 15.20 -11.78
C GLU A 105 -16.41 14.91 -12.82
N ALA A 106 -16.65 13.63 -13.13
CA ALA A 106 -17.74 13.22 -14.01
C ALA A 106 -19.11 13.38 -13.32
N ALA A 107 -19.24 12.95 -12.07
CA ALA A 107 -20.47 13.03 -11.29
C ALA A 107 -20.91 14.47 -11.01
N ALA A 108 -19.97 15.42 -10.87
CA ALA A 108 -20.27 16.84 -10.77
C ALA A 108 -21.09 17.32 -11.98
N LYS A 109 -20.67 16.91 -13.19
CA LYS A 109 -21.25 17.30 -14.49
C LYS A 109 -22.44 16.44 -14.94
N ASP A 110 -22.76 15.35 -14.24
CA ASP A 110 -23.83 14.42 -14.62
C ASP A 110 -25.15 14.76 -13.91
N ASP A 111 -26.14 15.30 -14.63
CA ASP A 111 -27.44 15.72 -14.09
C ASP A 111 -28.29 14.58 -13.49
N ARG A 112 -27.98 13.32 -13.85
CA ARG A 112 -28.60 12.11 -13.27
C ARG A 112 -28.18 11.91 -11.82
N ILE A 113 -26.96 12.32 -11.47
CA ILE A 113 -26.40 12.21 -10.12
C ILE A 113 -26.78 13.45 -9.30
N LYS A 114 -27.50 13.24 -8.19
CA LYS A 114 -27.92 14.28 -7.25
C LYS A 114 -27.02 14.44 -6.03
N GLY A 115 -26.21 13.44 -5.73
CA GLY A 115 -25.25 13.48 -4.63
C GLY A 115 -24.44 12.20 -4.57
N ILE A 116 -23.48 12.18 -3.65
CA ILE A 116 -22.56 11.05 -3.44
C ILE A 116 -22.73 10.54 -2.01
N VAL A 117 -22.86 9.22 -1.87
CA VAL A 117 -22.82 8.49 -0.61
C VAL A 117 -21.53 7.69 -0.59
N ILE A 118 -20.75 7.81 0.48
CA ILE A 118 -19.46 7.17 0.65
C ILE A 118 -19.53 6.28 1.89
N ASP A 119 -19.53 4.97 1.67
CA ASP A 119 -19.48 3.96 2.72
C ASP A 119 -18.02 3.53 2.87
N VAL A 120 -17.44 3.82 4.04
CA VAL A 120 -16.05 3.48 4.41
C VAL A 120 -15.99 2.42 5.51
N ASP A 121 -17.11 1.74 5.80
CA ASP A 121 -17.18 0.67 6.81
C ASP A 121 -16.22 -0.51 6.54
N ARG A 122 -15.84 -0.67 5.28
CA ARG A 122 -14.87 -1.68 4.81
C ARG A 122 -13.58 -1.06 4.29
N GLY A 123 -13.40 0.26 4.43
CA GLY A 123 -12.34 1.02 3.78
C GLY A 123 -10.96 0.75 4.36
N ASP A 124 -10.10 0.11 3.56
CA ASP A 124 -8.66 0.10 3.78
C ASP A 124 -7.99 1.05 2.77
N PHE A 125 -7.38 2.13 3.26
CA PHE A 125 -6.67 3.11 2.44
C PHE A 125 -5.19 3.09 2.80
N GLU A 126 -4.32 3.08 1.78
CA GLU A 126 -2.87 2.96 1.97
C GLU A 126 -2.29 4.07 2.84
N THR A 127 -2.63 5.34 2.58
CA THR A 127 -1.82 6.48 3.03
C THR A 127 -2.63 7.70 3.50
N PHE A 128 -2.05 8.51 4.39
CA PHE A 128 -2.56 9.85 4.70
C PHE A 128 -2.69 10.75 3.46
N ALA A 129 -1.82 10.55 2.44
CA ALA A 129 -1.88 11.28 1.19
C ALA A 129 -3.12 10.93 0.35
N ILE A 130 -3.55 9.66 0.34
CA ILE A 130 -4.79 9.22 -0.33
C ILE A 130 -6.02 9.81 0.37
N TYR A 131 -6.10 9.73 1.71
CA TYR A 131 -7.22 10.32 2.44
C TYR A 131 -7.35 11.82 2.13
N GLU A 132 -6.24 12.56 2.14
CA GLU A 132 -6.20 13.99 1.80
C GLU A 132 -6.52 14.29 0.31
N GLU A 133 -6.22 13.38 -0.61
CA GLU A 133 -6.62 13.49 -2.02
C GLU A 133 -8.12 13.20 -2.25
N LEU A 134 -8.73 12.31 -1.45
CA LEU A 134 -10.18 12.09 -1.49
C LEU A 134 -10.93 13.30 -0.94
N ASP A 135 -10.45 13.89 0.16
CA ASP A 135 -11.00 15.13 0.70
C ASP A 135 -10.92 16.29 -0.30
N ARG A 136 -9.77 16.45 -0.99
CA ARG A 136 -9.63 17.42 -2.09
C ARG A 136 -10.61 17.15 -3.24
N ALA A 137 -10.86 15.88 -3.59
CA ALA A 137 -11.85 15.53 -4.61
C ALA A 137 -13.28 15.89 -4.18
N ILE A 138 -13.62 15.73 -2.90
CA ILE A 138 -14.89 16.14 -2.31
C ILE A 138 -15.03 17.67 -2.32
N VAL A 139 -14.02 18.42 -1.88
CA VAL A 139 -14.01 19.90 -1.93
C VAL A 139 -14.21 20.38 -3.37
N LYS A 140 -13.48 19.79 -4.34
CA LYS A 140 -13.62 20.12 -5.76
C LYS A 140 -15.01 19.80 -6.30
N PHE A 141 -15.58 18.63 -5.99
CA PHE A 141 -16.93 18.26 -6.40
C PHE A 141 -18.00 19.22 -5.83
N LYS A 142 -17.85 19.63 -4.58
CA LYS A 142 -18.75 20.61 -3.94
C LYS A 142 -18.63 21.99 -4.59
N GLN A 143 -17.42 22.43 -4.96
CA GLN A 143 -17.20 23.66 -5.74
C GLN A 143 -17.80 23.57 -7.15
N ASP A 144 -17.48 22.51 -7.90
CA ASP A 144 -17.94 22.28 -9.29
C ASP A 144 -19.47 22.11 -9.40
N THR A 145 -20.18 21.91 -8.26
CA THR A 145 -21.64 21.77 -8.18
C THR A 145 -22.34 22.93 -7.48
N ASP A 146 -21.64 24.01 -7.11
CA ASP A 146 -22.14 25.10 -6.25
C ASP A 146 -22.77 24.60 -4.91
N ASN A 147 -22.27 23.49 -4.36
CA ASN A 147 -22.83 22.75 -3.21
C ASN A 147 -24.28 22.25 -3.40
N LYS A 148 -24.77 22.13 -4.65
CA LYS A 148 -26.14 21.64 -4.95
C LYS A 148 -26.27 20.12 -4.84
N LYS A 149 -25.14 19.39 -4.86
CA LYS A 149 -25.10 17.93 -4.75
C LYS A 149 -24.40 17.55 -3.44
N PRO A 150 -25.08 17.00 -2.41
CA PRO A 150 -24.45 16.71 -1.14
C PRO A 150 -23.54 15.49 -1.21
N VAL A 151 -22.53 15.48 -0.35
CA VAL A 151 -21.64 14.34 -0.07
C VAL A 151 -21.89 13.82 1.34
N ILE A 152 -22.16 12.53 1.49
CA ILE A 152 -22.54 11.91 2.76
C ILE A 152 -21.59 10.75 3.07
N GLY A 153 -20.92 10.80 4.21
CA GLY A 153 -20.07 9.73 4.73
C GLY A 153 -20.81 8.82 5.72
N TYR A 154 -20.61 7.51 5.60
CA TYR A 154 -21.11 6.50 6.53
C TYR A 154 -20.02 5.49 6.89
N SER A 155 -19.95 5.09 8.16
CA SER A 155 -19.24 3.88 8.62
C SER A 155 -19.72 3.45 10.02
N VAL A 156 -19.68 2.15 10.33
CA VAL A 156 -19.85 1.65 11.72
C VAL A 156 -18.58 1.94 12.53
N TYR A 157 -17.40 1.71 11.94
CA TYR A 157 -16.10 1.93 12.60
C TYR A 157 -15.25 2.94 11.84
N TRP A 158 -15.07 4.11 12.42
CA TRP A 158 -14.27 5.19 11.83
C TRP A 158 -12.81 5.09 12.28
N SER A 159 -11.89 5.19 11.34
CA SER A 159 -10.49 5.53 11.58
C SER A 159 -10.29 7.05 11.53
N LEU A 160 -9.12 7.52 12.00
CA LEU A 160 -8.71 8.91 11.82
C LEU A 160 -8.57 9.29 10.33
N GLY A 161 -8.15 8.34 9.49
CA GLY A 161 -8.01 8.56 8.06
C GLY A 161 -9.35 8.84 7.39
N ASP A 162 -10.39 8.05 7.71
CA ASP A 162 -11.74 8.25 7.20
C ASP A 162 -12.28 9.65 7.50
N LEU A 163 -12.01 10.15 8.71
CA LEU A 163 -12.35 11.53 9.08
C LEU A 163 -11.53 12.55 8.30
N VAL A 164 -10.24 12.32 8.04
CA VAL A 164 -9.43 13.21 7.18
C VAL A 164 -9.97 13.23 5.75
N ALA A 165 -10.39 12.09 5.20
CA ALA A 165 -10.96 12.00 3.86
C ALA A 165 -12.36 12.63 3.74
N LEU A 166 -13.17 12.56 4.80
CA LEU A 166 -14.58 12.95 4.75
C LEU A 166 -14.90 14.23 5.53
N ARG A 167 -13.91 14.94 6.09
CA ARG A 167 -14.10 16.16 6.89
C ARG A 167 -14.93 17.25 6.20
N HIS A 168 -14.84 17.40 4.87
CA HIS A 168 -15.64 18.35 4.09
C HIS A 168 -16.98 17.78 3.55
N ALA A 169 -17.34 16.54 3.89
CA ALA A 169 -18.67 15.99 3.58
C ALA A 169 -19.77 16.78 4.31
N ASP A 170 -20.94 16.91 3.66
CA ASP A 170 -22.11 17.63 4.18
C ASP A 170 -22.79 16.89 5.33
N THR A 171 -22.61 15.58 5.44
CA THR A 171 -23.13 14.78 6.55
C THR A 171 -22.21 13.60 6.85
N LEU A 172 -21.80 13.44 8.11
CA LEU A 172 -21.09 12.27 8.63
C LEU A 172 -22.03 11.47 9.54
N ILE A 173 -22.20 10.18 9.23
CA ILE A 173 -23.09 9.27 9.95
C ILE A 173 -22.30 8.09 10.50
N THR A 174 -22.50 7.81 11.78
CA THR A 174 -21.99 6.60 12.42
C THR A 174 -23.16 5.68 12.83
N ASP A 175 -22.93 4.38 12.95
CA ASP A 175 -23.93 3.51 13.57
C ASP A 175 -24.03 3.80 15.08
N LYS A 176 -25.21 3.58 15.69
CA LYS A 176 -25.43 3.76 17.13
C LYS A 176 -24.54 2.88 18.01
N VAL A 177 -24.18 1.69 17.54
CA VAL A 177 -23.19 0.81 18.19
C VAL A 177 -21.79 0.94 17.61
N GLY A 178 -21.60 1.92 16.73
CA GLY A 178 -20.34 2.25 16.09
C GLY A 178 -19.28 2.79 17.03
N GLY A 179 -18.05 2.84 16.52
CA GLY A 179 -16.88 3.26 17.27
C GLY A 179 -15.94 4.13 16.43
N PHE A 180 -15.05 4.81 17.14
CA PHE A 180 -13.97 5.58 16.55
C PHE A 180 -12.64 5.14 17.15
N SER A 181 -11.60 5.02 16.32
CA SER A 181 -10.26 4.59 16.75
C SER A 181 -9.16 5.52 16.25
N VAL A 182 -8.24 5.86 17.16
CA VAL A 182 -7.01 6.60 16.86
C VAL A 182 -5.82 5.66 17.06
N ASN A 183 -5.13 5.34 15.98
CA ASN A 183 -3.93 4.51 16.01
C ASN A 183 -2.68 5.41 16.02
N SER A 184 -2.18 5.70 17.22
CA SER A 184 -0.98 6.56 17.43
C SER A 184 0.04 5.98 18.43
N VAL A 185 -0.19 4.78 18.93
CA VAL A 185 0.67 4.14 19.96
C VAL A 185 1.96 3.62 19.33
N VAL A 186 3.09 4.20 19.72
CA VAL A 186 4.42 3.69 19.37
C VAL A 186 4.98 2.84 20.52
N SER A 187 5.36 1.60 20.22
CA SER A 187 6.06 0.72 21.15
C SER A 187 7.14 -0.07 20.41
N SER A 188 8.24 -0.42 21.10
CA SER A 188 9.35 -1.18 20.49
C SER A 188 10.08 -2.03 21.51
N PHE A 189 10.65 -3.15 21.05
CA PHE A 189 11.52 -4.01 21.85
C PHE A 189 13.00 -3.66 21.62
N PHE A 190 13.62 -3.20 22.70
CA PHE A 190 15.05 -2.95 22.81
C PHE A 190 15.80 -4.27 23.10
N LEU A 191 16.86 -4.53 22.35
CA LEU A 191 17.57 -5.82 22.33
C LEU A 191 18.96 -5.76 22.97
N LYS A 192 19.44 -4.57 23.38
CA LYS A 192 20.75 -4.40 24.03
C LYS A 192 20.99 -5.38 25.18
N ASP A 193 20.04 -5.48 26.11
CA ASP A 193 20.17 -6.33 27.30
C ASP A 193 20.02 -7.82 26.93
N PHE A 194 19.22 -8.13 25.90
CA PHE A 194 19.14 -9.47 25.31
C PHE A 194 20.49 -9.88 24.71
N TYR A 195 21.11 -9.03 23.90
CA TYR A 195 22.43 -9.30 23.30
C TYR A 195 23.49 -9.54 24.38
N GLN A 196 23.55 -8.67 25.39
CA GLN A 196 24.45 -8.84 26.54
C GLN A 196 24.21 -10.15 27.29
N THR A 197 22.95 -10.51 27.56
CA THR A 197 22.57 -11.75 28.27
C THR A 197 23.02 -13.01 27.54
N TYR A 198 22.91 -13.03 26.22
CA TYR A 198 23.29 -14.19 25.39
C TYR A 198 24.74 -14.14 24.87
N GLY A 199 25.56 -13.16 25.29
CA GLY A 199 26.95 -13.05 24.81
C GLY A 199 27.08 -12.70 23.33
N ILE A 200 26.06 -12.03 22.77
CA ILE A 200 26.10 -11.42 21.44
C ILE A 200 26.69 -10.02 21.61
N LYS A 201 27.77 -9.70 20.92
CA LYS A 201 28.35 -8.36 20.96
C LYS A 201 27.68 -7.51 19.89
N ASP A 202 27.20 -6.35 20.29
CA ASP A 202 26.55 -5.40 19.41
C ASP A 202 27.50 -4.23 19.13
N TYR A 203 27.93 -4.11 17.87
CA TYR A 203 28.72 -3.01 17.33
C TYR A 203 27.89 -2.10 16.42
N SER A 204 26.55 -2.19 16.51
CA SER A 204 25.66 -1.43 15.66
C SER A 204 25.70 0.05 16.02
N PHE A 205 25.67 0.90 14.99
CA PHE A 205 25.70 2.35 15.15
C PHE A 205 24.88 3.03 14.05
N GLN A 206 24.52 4.29 14.30
CA GLN A 206 23.90 5.21 13.36
C GLN A 206 24.59 6.58 13.41
N THR A 207 24.55 7.32 12.31
CA THR A 207 24.84 8.75 12.28
C THR A 207 23.56 9.53 12.58
N GLY A 208 23.71 10.69 13.20
CA GLY A 208 22.58 11.53 13.61
C GLY A 208 21.89 11.06 14.89
N LYS A 209 21.79 11.97 15.86
CA LYS A 209 21.16 11.71 17.17
C LYS A 209 19.66 11.42 17.09
N TYR A 210 18.96 11.99 16.10
CA TYR A 210 17.53 11.80 15.89
C TYR A 210 17.17 10.59 15.01
N GLY A 211 18.16 9.91 14.41
CA GLY A 211 17.93 8.74 13.53
C GLY A 211 17.28 7.56 14.24
N LEU A 212 16.65 6.65 13.51
CA LEU A 212 15.86 5.53 14.08
C LEU A 212 16.39 4.13 13.71
N SER A 213 17.48 4.07 12.94
CA SER A 213 17.98 2.85 12.28
C SER A 213 18.74 1.89 13.19
N ALA A 214 19.38 2.38 14.26
CA ALA A 214 20.03 1.56 15.30
C ALA A 214 19.23 1.52 16.61
N LEU A 215 17.93 1.87 16.59
CA LEU A 215 17.09 2.01 17.79
C LEU A 215 17.09 0.75 18.68
N ARG A 216 17.00 -0.45 18.09
CA ARG A 216 16.93 -1.71 18.85
C ARG A 216 18.22 -2.05 19.62
N SER A 217 19.35 -1.42 19.27
CA SER A 217 20.64 -1.55 19.98
C SER A 217 20.76 -0.64 21.20
N GLN A 218 19.76 0.23 21.44
CA GLN A 218 19.67 1.05 22.64
C GLN A 218 18.97 0.29 23.80
N SER A 219 18.88 0.90 24.98
CA SER A 219 18.11 0.39 26.13
C SER A 219 16.70 0.99 26.25
N GLY A 220 16.35 1.94 25.38
CA GLY A 220 15.09 2.69 25.40
C GLY A 220 15.14 3.83 24.37
N PHE A 221 14.02 4.53 24.17
CA PHE A 221 13.98 5.70 23.30
C PHE A 221 14.68 6.90 23.96
N SER A 222 15.74 7.44 23.35
CA SER A 222 16.32 8.73 23.78
C SER A 222 15.37 9.90 23.46
N GLU A 223 15.53 11.05 24.14
CA GLU A 223 14.77 12.28 23.87
C GLU A 223 14.88 12.73 22.39
N ASP A 224 16.05 12.53 21.79
CA ASP A 224 16.29 12.80 20.38
C ASP A 224 15.52 11.83 19.48
N ASN A 225 15.52 10.52 19.76
CA ASN A 225 14.74 9.57 18.95
C ASN A 225 13.22 9.81 19.10
N GLN A 226 12.76 10.17 20.31
CA GLN A 226 11.37 10.55 20.57
C GLN A 226 10.94 11.75 19.71
N THR A 227 11.83 12.71 19.43
CA THR A 227 11.53 13.85 18.55
C THR A 227 11.16 13.40 17.12
N SER A 228 11.94 12.50 16.52
CA SER A 228 11.61 11.94 15.19
C SER A 228 10.34 11.08 15.22
N ILE A 229 10.15 10.29 16.29
CA ILE A 229 8.98 9.41 16.46
C ILE A 229 7.69 10.22 16.58
N ASN A 230 7.70 11.30 17.37
CA ASN A 230 6.53 12.17 17.53
C ASN A 230 6.15 12.82 16.20
N ASN A 231 7.14 13.22 15.38
CA ASN A 231 6.93 13.73 14.03
C ASN A 231 6.42 12.68 13.02
N ILE A 232 6.46 11.38 13.34
CA ILE A 232 5.88 10.29 12.52
C ILE A 232 4.48 9.91 13.03
N ALA A 233 4.26 9.88 14.35
CA ALA A 233 3.11 9.20 14.95
C ALA A 233 2.12 10.09 15.72
N LEU A 234 2.56 11.26 16.22
CA LEU A 234 1.74 12.13 17.09
C LEU A 234 1.42 13.47 16.41
N VAL A 235 2.42 14.20 15.91
CA VAL A 235 2.21 15.49 15.24
C VAL A 235 1.29 15.39 14.01
N PRO A 236 1.36 14.33 13.17
CA PRO A 236 0.39 14.12 12.10
C PRO A 236 -1.05 13.96 12.59
N VAL A 237 -1.26 13.37 13.78
CA VAL A 237 -2.56 13.21 14.42
C VAL A 237 -3.08 14.55 14.91
N ASP A 238 -2.24 15.36 15.54
CA ASP A 238 -2.60 16.72 15.97
C ASP A 238 -3.02 17.60 14.78
N TYR A 239 -2.30 17.53 13.66
CA TYR A 239 -2.68 18.22 12.43
C TYR A 239 -4.01 17.71 11.87
N ALA A 240 -4.20 16.40 11.79
CA ALA A 240 -5.45 15.80 11.31
C ALA A 240 -6.65 16.28 12.13
N PHE A 241 -6.55 16.28 13.47
CA PHE A 241 -7.62 16.79 14.33
C PHE A 241 -7.80 18.30 14.25
N ALA A 242 -6.73 19.09 14.10
CA ALA A 242 -6.85 20.53 13.87
C ALA A 242 -7.68 20.83 12.61
N ASP A 243 -7.41 20.11 11.51
CA ASP A 243 -8.15 20.28 10.25
C ASP A 243 -9.58 19.76 10.31
N ILE A 244 -9.81 18.63 11.00
CA ILE A 244 -11.16 18.09 11.22
C ILE A 244 -11.97 19.09 12.06
N ASN A 245 -11.40 19.64 13.15
CA ASN A 245 -12.03 20.68 13.95
C ASN A 245 -12.38 21.91 13.09
N GLU A 246 -11.45 22.38 12.26
CA GLU A 246 -11.67 23.52 11.36
C GLU A 246 -12.79 23.24 10.35
N ALA A 247 -12.64 22.20 9.52
CA ALA A 247 -13.57 21.88 8.44
C ALA A 247 -14.99 21.60 8.96
N ARG A 248 -15.11 20.85 10.06
CA ARG A 248 -16.42 20.52 10.66
C ARG A 248 -17.07 21.73 11.32
N THR A 249 -16.29 22.60 11.97
CA THR A 249 -16.81 23.89 12.51
C THR A 249 -17.25 24.85 11.42
N GLN A 250 -16.55 24.88 10.28
CA GLN A 250 -16.96 25.68 9.12
C GLN A 250 -18.23 25.14 8.46
N ALA A 251 -18.37 23.81 8.37
CA ALA A 251 -19.57 23.17 7.84
C ALA A 251 -20.80 23.29 8.76
N HIS A 252 -20.59 23.25 10.09
CA HIS A 252 -21.66 23.28 11.10
C HIS A 252 -21.39 24.34 12.19
N PRO A 253 -21.55 25.65 11.88
CA PRO A 253 -21.25 26.73 12.82
C PRO A 253 -22.10 26.75 14.10
N ASP A 254 -23.23 26.05 14.11
CA ASP A 254 -24.09 25.83 15.29
C ASP A 254 -23.55 24.74 16.24
N LYS A 255 -22.60 23.92 15.79
CA LYS A 255 -21.95 22.84 16.54
C LYS A 255 -20.42 22.85 16.32
N PRO A 256 -19.70 23.87 16.82
CA PRO A 256 -18.25 23.95 16.67
C PRO A 256 -17.57 22.73 17.31
N LEU A 257 -16.70 22.08 16.53
CA LEU A 257 -15.97 20.88 16.93
C LEU A 257 -14.63 21.26 17.56
N VAL A 258 -14.39 20.79 18.78
CA VAL A 258 -13.13 20.97 19.50
C VAL A 258 -12.70 19.63 20.11
N ILE A 259 -12.02 18.80 19.33
CA ILE A 259 -11.34 17.59 19.81
C ILE A 259 -9.83 17.83 19.79
N LYS A 260 -9.17 17.57 20.92
CA LYS A 260 -7.70 17.55 21.04
C LYS A 260 -7.25 16.14 21.38
N PRO A 261 -6.27 15.56 20.68
CA PRO A 261 -5.93 14.14 20.84
C PRO A 261 -5.56 13.76 22.28
N GLU A 262 -4.63 14.52 22.88
CA GLU A 262 -4.13 14.27 24.24
C GLU A 262 -5.20 14.44 25.32
N GLU A 263 -6.17 15.35 25.13
CA GLU A 263 -7.23 15.60 26.13
C GLU A 263 -8.39 14.60 25.97
N ASN A 264 -8.80 14.27 24.74
CA ASN A 264 -10.00 13.47 24.47
C ASN A 264 -9.74 11.95 24.46
N PHE A 265 -8.55 11.48 24.05
CA PHE A 265 -8.22 10.05 23.99
C PHE A 265 -7.31 9.57 25.12
N ALA A 266 -6.98 10.44 26.09
CA ALA A 266 -6.38 9.99 27.35
C ALA A 266 -7.28 8.98 28.06
N TYR A 267 -6.68 7.93 28.65
CA TYR A 267 -7.41 6.90 29.38
C TYR A 267 -8.37 7.46 30.45
N GLN A 268 -7.98 8.54 31.14
CA GLN A 268 -8.86 9.18 32.13
C GLN A 268 -10.11 9.78 31.49
N SER A 269 -10.00 10.37 30.31
CA SER A 269 -11.13 10.95 29.57
C SER A 269 -12.04 9.87 29.00
N LEU A 270 -11.48 8.79 28.44
CA LEU A 270 -12.24 7.63 27.98
C LEU A 270 -12.98 6.94 29.14
N VAL A 271 -12.36 6.84 30.32
CA VAL A 271 -13.01 6.35 31.54
C VAL A 271 -14.14 7.29 31.99
N ASN A 272 -13.90 8.61 31.99
CA ASN A 272 -14.92 9.61 32.34
C ASN A 272 -16.12 9.55 31.39
N ASP A 273 -15.87 9.43 30.09
CA ASP A 273 -16.89 9.25 29.05
C ASP A 273 -17.70 7.97 29.28
N SER A 274 -17.06 6.87 29.68
CA SER A 274 -17.77 5.61 29.98
C SER A 274 -18.78 5.74 31.14
N TYR A 275 -18.53 6.62 32.11
CA TYR A 275 -19.48 6.89 33.20
C TYR A 275 -20.76 7.65 32.76
N SER A 276 -20.77 8.24 31.56
CA SER A 276 -21.99 8.84 30.99
C SER A 276 -23.05 7.80 30.58
N LEU A 277 -22.63 6.53 30.42
CA LEU A 277 -23.43 5.41 29.89
C LEU A 277 -24.00 5.61 28.47
N LYS A 278 -23.57 6.67 27.76
CA LYS A 278 -23.87 6.90 26.35
C LYS A 278 -22.97 6.05 25.46
N SER A 279 -23.39 5.77 24.23
CA SER A 279 -22.49 5.14 23.26
C SER A 279 -21.45 6.13 22.73
N HIS A 280 -20.33 5.64 22.19
CA HIS A 280 -19.33 6.51 21.57
C HIS A 280 -19.94 7.34 20.43
N ALA A 281 -20.82 6.73 19.63
CA ALA A 281 -21.57 7.42 18.58
C ALA A 281 -22.38 8.60 19.12
N GLU A 282 -23.13 8.42 20.22
CA GLU A 282 -23.89 9.50 20.85
C GLU A 282 -22.99 10.63 21.37
N LEU A 283 -21.90 10.29 22.05
CA LEU A 283 -20.93 11.27 22.57
C LEU A 283 -20.27 12.08 21.45
N TYR A 284 -19.92 11.45 20.33
CA TYR A 284 -19.28 12.13 19.20
C TYR A 284 -20.27 12.90 18.32
N VAL A 285 -21.56 12.56 18.32
CA VAL A 285 -22.62 13.44 17.77
C VAL A 285 -22.82 14.68 18.65
N GLU A 286 -22.83 14.53 19.99
CA GLU A 286 -22.95 15.67 20.91
C GLU A 286 -21.75 16.62 20.85
N ARG A 287 -20.56 16.10 20.53
CA ARG A 287 -19.33 16.88 20.31
C ARG A 287 -19.23 17.54 18.93
N GLY A 288 -20.15 17.25 18.00
CA GLY A 288 -20.15 17.79 16.63
C GLY A 288 -19.22 17.07 15.64
N LEU A 289 -18.65 15.91 16.01
CA LEU A 289 -17.80 15.13 15.10
C LEU A 289 -18.65 14.46 14.02
N TYR A 290 -19.73 13.81 14.44
CA TYR A 290 -20.75 13.23 13.56
C TYR A 290 -22.03 14.06 13.59
N ASP A 291 -22.78 14.04 12.50
CA ASP A 291 -24.08 14.72 12.41
C ASP A 291 -25.22 13.85 12.94
N LYS A 292 -25.11 12.53 12.76
CA LYS A 292 -26.17 11.56 13.10
C LYS A 292 -25.56 10.24 13.57
N ALA A 293 -26.24 9.61 14.54
CA ALA A 293 -26.02 8.22 14.93
C ALA A 293 -27.27 7.40 14.52
N LEU A 294 -27.17 6.63 13.43
CA LEU A 294 -28.29 5.89 12.83
C LEU A 294 -27.96 4.40 12.79
N SER A 295 -28.85 3.53 13.30
CA SER A 295 -28.66 2.09 13.07
C SER A 295 -28.77 1.75 11.58
N ARG A 296 -28.20 0.63 11.13
CA ARG A 296 -28.26 0.18 9.72
C ARG A 296 -29.66 0.22 9.07
N PHE A 297 -30.75 0.04 9.83
CA PHE A 297 -32.12 0.22 9.33
C PHE A 297 -32.47 1.71 9.12
N GLN A 298 -32.22 2.55 10.12
CA GLN A 298 -32.45 4.00 10.05
C GLN A 298 -31.57 4.69 9.00
N TRP A 299 -30.40 4.13 8.69
CA TRP A 299 -29.57 4.53 7.55
C TRP A 299 -30.30 4.30 6.22
N GLY A 300 -30.91 3.14 6.03
CA GLY A 300 -31.74 2.86 4.85
C GLY A 300 -32.96 3.78 4.75
N ASP A 301 -33.60 4.08 5.88
CA ASP A 301 -34.72 5.03 5.94
C ASP A 301 -34.28 6.44 5.52
N TYR A 302 -33.13 6.91 6.04
CA TYR A 302 -32.55 8.21 5.70
C TYR A 302 -32.16 8.32 4.21
N LEU A 303 -31.62 7.25 3.62
CA LEU A 303 -31.33 7.21 2.18
C LEU A 303 -32.60 7.27 1.31
N ARG A 304 -33.74 6.73 1.77
CA ARG A 304 -35.03 6.89 1.06
C ARG A 304 -35.56 8.32 1.16
N GLU A 305 -35.52 8.93 2.34
CA GLU A 305 -35.93 10.32 2.57
C GLU A 305 -35.12 11.28 1.68
N LEU A 306 -33.79 11.13 1.69
CA LEU A 306 -32.87 11.91 0.86
C LEU A 306 -33.11 11.72 -0.65
N ALA A 307 -33.49 10.53 -1.08
CA ALA A 307 -33.83 10.23 -2.47
C ALA A 307 -35.25 10.67 -2.86
N GLY A 308 -36.08 11.15 -1.92
CA GLY A 308 -37.48 11.50 -2.17
C GLY A 308 -38.36 10.31 -2.57
N VAL A 309 -38.07 9.12 -2.03
CA VAL A 309 -38.70 7.85 -2.43
C VAL A 309 -39.66 7.34 -1.34
N ASP A 310 -40.82 6.82 -1.74
CA ASP A 310 -41.84 6.23 -0.84
C ASP A 310 -41.23 5.13 0.06
N GLU A 311 -41.74 4.98 1.29
CA GLU A 311 -41.22 4.04 2.30
C GLU A 311 -41.07 2.59 1.81
N ASP A 312 -41.99 2.13 0.94
CA ASP A 312 -42.03 0.78 0.37
C ASP A 312 -41.03 0.53 -0.77
N LYS A 313 -40.25 1.54 -1.20
CA LYS A 313 -39.36 1.46 -2.37
C LYS A 313 -37.90 1.69 -1.97
N PHE A 314 -36.99 0.96 -2.61
CA PHE A 314 -35.55 1.21 -2.44
C PHE A 314 -35.13 2.51 -3.14
N PRO A 315 -34.18 3.27 -2.56
CA PRO A 315 -33.65 4.47 -3.21
C PRO A 315 -32.93 4.09 -4.51
N LYS A 316 -33.03 4.94 -5.54
CA LYS A 316 -32.30 4.72 -6.79
C LYS A 316 -30.82 5.05 -6.62
N LEU A 317 -30.05 4.04 -6.22
CA LEU A 317 -28.60 4.11 -6.17
C LEU A 317 -27.98 3.77 -7.55
N VAL A 318 -26.73 4.21 -7.76
CA VAL A 318 -25.78 3.65 -8.72
C VAL A 318 -24.55 3.26 -7.93
N TYR A 319 -24.06 2.03 -8.07
CA TYR A 319 -22.79 1.64 -7.44
C TYR A 319 -21.60 2.05 -8.31
N LEU A 320 -20.44 2.31 -7.69
CA LEU A 320 -19.20 2.72 -8.36
C LEU A 320 -18.90 1.92 -9.64
N ASP A 321 -18.97 0.59 -9.61
CA ASP A 321 -18.68 -0.26 -10.77
C ASP A 321 -19.71 -0.15 -11.90
N GLU A 322 -20.98 0.11 -11.57
CA GLU A 322 -22.01 0.41 -12.57
C GLU A 322 -21.72 1.76 -13.22
N TYR A 323 -21.41 2.79 -12.42
CA TYR A 323 -21.09 4.14 -12.91
C TYR A 323 -19.83 4.14 -13.77
N LEU A 324 -18.78 3.43 -13.37
CA LEU A 324 -17.57 3.23 -14.17
C LEU A 324 -17.85 2.48 -15.47
N SER A 325 -18.84 1.59 -15.50
CA SER A 325 -19.23 0.88 -16.73
C SER A 325 -19.99 1.79 -17.70
N ASP A 326 -20.96 2.58 -17.24
CA ASP A 326 -21.64 3.63 -18.02
C ASP A 326 -20.65 4.67 -18.55
N LYS A 327 -19.76 5.18 -17.69
CA LYS A 327 -18.71 6.12 -18.08
C LYS A 327 -17.82 5.54 -19.18
N ARG A 328 -17.34 4.28 -19.07
CA ARG A 328 -16.52 3.65 -20.11
C ARG A 328 -17.25 3.51 -21.46
N VAL A 329 -18.56 3.28 -21.46
CA VAL A 329 -19.36 3.23 -22.69
C VAL A 329 -19.42 4.63 -23.31
N ARG A 330 -19.74 5.66 -22.52
CA ARG A 330 -19.76 7.07 -22.97
C ARG A 330 -18.40 7.56 -23.46
N ASP A 331 -17.33 7.24 -22.74
CA ASP A 331 -15.94 7.54 -23.13
C ASP A 331 -15.55 6.85 -24.45
N ALA A 332 -16.12 5.68 -24.76
CA ALA A 332 -15.87 4.96 -26.02
C ALA A 332 -16.74 5.46 -27.19
N GLU A 333 -17.84 6.16 -26.89
CA GLU A 333 -18.65 6.88 -27.88
C GLU A 333 -18.07 8.25 -28.21
N ASP A 334 -17.34 8.87 -27.27
CA ASP A 334 -16.51 10.04 -27.54
C ASP A 334 -15.33 9.66 -28.46
N LYS A 335 -15.32 10.25 -29.65
CA LYS A 335 -14.31 10.00 -30.70
C LYS A 335 -13.15 11.00 -30.66
N THR A 336 -13.05 11.81 -29.60
CA THR A 336 -11.98 12.80 -29.44
C THR A 336 -10.63 12.10 -29.28
N ASP A 337 -9.71 12.29 -30.23
CA ASP A 337 -8.38 11.66 -30.18
C ASP A 337 -7.43 12.42 -29.24
N TYR A 338 -7.56 12.14 -27.95
CA TYR A 338 -6.65 12.60 -26.90
C TYR A 338 -5.19 12.19 -27.12
N SER A 339 -4.89 11.20 -27.97
CA SER A 339 -3.50 10.80 -28.21
C SER A 339 -2.67 11.85 -28.97
N SER A 340 -3.33 12.88 -29.51
CA SER A 340 -2.73 14.07 -30.12
C SER A 340 -2.51 15.25 -29.15
N LYS A 341 -3.03 15.20 -27.93
CA LYS A 341 -2.96 16.26 -26.91
C LYS A 341 -1.71 16.17 -26.05
N ASP A 342 -1.11 17.30 -25.73
CA ASP A 342 0.03 17.37 -24.82
C ASP A 342 -0.42 17.12 -23.36
N TYR A 343 0.36 16.34 -22.61
CA TYR A 343 -0.03 15.77 -21.31
C TYR A 343 1.11 15.75 -20.28
N TYR A 344 0.78 15.56 -18.99
CA TYR A 344 1.75 15.22 -17.95
C TYR A 344 1.83 13.70 -17.73
N LEU A 345 3.01 13.18 -17.42
CA LEU A 345 3.22 11.77 -17.14
C LEU A 345 3.38 11.54 -15.63
N THR A 346 2.52 10.72 -15.02
CA THR A 346 2.66 10.32 -13.61
C THR A 346 3.26 8.92 -13.53
N TYR A 347 4.36 8.79 -12.80
CA TYR A 347 5.03 7.52 -12.49
C TYR A 347 4.89 7.25 -10.99
N TYR A 348 4.74 5.99 -10.59
CA TYR A 348 4.64 5.59 -9.20
C TYR A 348 5.78 4.65 -8.82
N TYR A 349 6.42 4.90 -7.68
CA TYR A 349 7.34 3.97 -7.04
C TYR A 349 7.11 3.96 -5.53
N SER A 350 6.87 2.78 -4.97
CA SER A 350 6.97 2.50 -3.54
C SER A 350 7.96 1.37 -3.28
N GLY A 351 8.75 1.48 -2.22
CA GLY A 351 9.65 0.41 -1.77
C GLY A 351 11.00 0.87 -1.24
N ILE A 352 11.88 -0.10 -0.95
CA ILE A 352 13.23 0.11 -0.42
C ILE A 352 14.24 -0.12 -1.56
N PHE A 353 15.13 0.84 -1.80
CA PHE A 353 16.15 0.74 -2.86
C PHE A 353 17.15 -0.39 -2.57
N GLY A 354 17.37 -1.26 -3.55
CA GLY A 354 18.37 -2.33 -3.50
C GLY A 354 17.96 -3.58 -2.72
N GLN A 355 16.70 -3.70 -2.30
CA GLN A 355 16.20 -4.90 -1.62
C GLN A 355 16.16 -6.11 -2.57
N GLN A 356 16.94 -7.15 -2.27
CA GLN A 356 16.93 -8.42 -3.00
C GLN A 356 15.52 -9.03 -2.99
N GLY A 357 14.97 -9.27 -4.18
CA GLY A 357 13.62 -9.84 -4.36
C GLY A 357 12.52 -8.82 -4.61
N ALA A 358 12.74 -7.53 -4.33
CA ALA A 358 11.81 -6.49 -4.78
C ALA A 358 11.92 -6.36 -6.31
N GLY A 359 10.80 -6.50 -7.02
CA GLY A 359 10.77 -6.57 -8.50
C GLY A 359 11.16 -5.29 -9.24
N VAL A 360 11.44 -4.19 -8.54
CA VAL A 360 11.87 -2.90 -9.09
C VAL A 360 12.91 -2.24 -8.18
N ASN A 361 14.08 -1.93 -8.72
CA ASN A 361 15.12 -1.14 -8.05
C ASN A 361 15.22 0.28 -8.65
N ALA A 362 15.99 1.17 -8.00
CA ALA A 362 16.08 2.58 -8.42
C ALA A 362 16.65 2.76 -9.84
N ASN A 363 17.48 1.84 -10.33
CA ASN A 363 18.00 1.87 -11.70
C ASN A 363 16.90 1.57 -12.73
N ASP A 364 15.93 0.72 -12.39
CA ASP A 364 14.78 0.42 -13.26
C ASP A 364 13.87 1.65 -13.38
N VAL A 365 13.61 2.33 -12.25
CA VAL A 365 12.87 3.60 -12.20
C VAL A 365 13.59 4.68 -13.01
N ALA A 366 14.89 4.89 -12.77
CA ALA A 366 15.71 5.85 -13.49
C ALA A 366 15.73 5.57 -15.00
N SER A 367 15.91 4.31 -15.40
CA SER A 367 15.90 3.89 -16.80
C SER A 367 14.54 4.11 -17.46
N ALA A 368 13.44 3.81 -16.75
CA ALA A 368 12.09 4.07 -17.23
C ALA A 368 11.85 5.57 -17.44
N LEU A 369 12.17 6.41 -16.44
CA LEU A 369 12.02 7.87 -16.52
C LEU A 369 12.84 8.49 -17.66
N LEU A 370 14.11 8.09 -17.80
CA LEU A 370 14.98 8.54 -18.90
C LEU A 370 14.44 8.10 -20.27
N GLY A 371 13.96 6.86 -20.39
CA GLY A 371 13.32 6.36 -21.61
C GLY A 371 12.07 7.16 -21.99
N ARG A 372 11.25 7.57 -21.02
CA ARG A 372 10.08 8.45 -21.25
C ARG A 372 10.47 9.87 -21.64
N THR A 373 11.61 10.36 -21.16
CA THR A 373 12.14 11.68 -21.53
C THR A 373 12.63 11.72 -22.97
N VAL A 374 13.13 10.60 -23.52
CA VAL A 374 13.37 10.46 -24.96
C VAL A 374 12.06 10.58 -25.75
N LEU A 375 10.98 9.92 -25.31
CA LEU A 375 9.65 10.04 -25.93
C LEU A 375 9.07 11.46 -25.81
N ALA A 376 9.35 12.18 -24.72
CA ALA A 376 8.94 13.57 -24.51
C ALA A 376 9.55 14.51 -25.58
N ARG A 377 10.82 14.29 -25.90
CA ARG A 377 11.62 15.11 -26.84
C ARG A 377 11.37 14.76 -28.30
N ALA A 378 11.14 13.48 -28.61
CA ALA A 378 10.90 12.98 -29.96
C ALA A 378 9.62 12.11 -30.01
N PRO A 379 8.44 12.70 -29.80
CA PRO A 379 7.17 11.99 -29.93
C PRO A 379 6.95 11.55 -31.38
N ALA A 380 6.22 10.45 -31.57
CA ALA A 380 5.82 10.01 -32.91
C ALA A 380 4.90 11.05 -33.57
N GLU A 381 4.95 11.15 -34.91
CA GLU A 381 4.09 12.07 -35.65
C GLU A 381 2.60 11.82 -35.33
N GLY A 382 1.86 12.91 -35.10
CA GLY A 382 0.46 12.86 -34.67
C GLY A 382 0.24 12.43 -33.21
N LYS A 383 1.30 12.35 -32.38
CA LYS A 383 1.17 12.13 -30.93
C LYS A 383 1.55 13.37 -30.11
N GLY A 384 0.80 13.57 -29.03
CA GLY A 384 1.04 14.63 -28.06
C GLY A 384 2.33 14.42 -27.27
N LYS A 385 2.86 15.52 -26.74
CA LYS A 385 4.14 15.58 -26.04
C LYS A 385 3.95 15.47 -24.53
N VAL A 386 4.92 14.85 -23.85
CA VAL A 386 5.01 14.92 -22.39
C VAL A 386 5.55 16.31 -22.02
N LYS A 387 4.71 17.12 -21.38
CA LYS A 387 5.07 18.49 -20.92
C LYS A 387 5.67 18.52 -19.52
N GLY A 388 5.65 17.40 -18.81
CA GLY A 388 6.16 17.34 -17.44
C GLY A 388 5.92 15.97 -16.82
N ILE A 389 6.66 15.65 -15.77
CA ILE A 389 6.60 14.37 -15.08
C ILE A 389 6.27 14.61 -13.60
N VAL A 390 5.32 13.84 -13.07
CA VAL A 390 5.14 13.68 -11.63
C VAL A 390 5.66 12.30 -11.24
N LEU A 391 6.72 12.25 -10.43
CA LEU A 391 7.17 11.01 -9.79
C LEU A 391 6.53 10.93 -8.41
N ARG A 392 5.49 10.10 -8.25
CA ARG A 392 4.96 9.77 -6.93
C ARG A 392 5.89 8.75 -6.28
N LEU A 393 6.61 9.19 -5.25
CA LEU A 393 7.70 8.46 -4.59
C LEU A 393 7.36 8.22 -3.13
N ASP A 394 7.31 6.95 -2.76
CA ASP A 394 7.08 6.48 -1.40
C ASP A 394 8.23 5.56 -0.95
N SER A 395 9.18 6.09 -0.19
CA SER A 395 10.39 5.33 0.11
C SER A 395 11.17 5.91 1.28
N ILE A 396 11.81 5.01 2.03
CA ILE A 396 12.87 5.34 3.00
C ILE A 396 14.28 5.34 2.40
N GLY A 397 14.39 5.12 1.09
CA GLY A 397 15.66 4.92 0.41
C GLY A 397 16.19 3.51 0.59
N GLY A 398 17.49 3.39 0.83
CA GLY A 398 18.20 2.13 0.92
C GLY A 398 19.69 2.33 0.65
N ALA A 399 20.23 1.69 -0.37
CA ALA A 399 21.60 1.93 -0.79
C ALA A 399 21.80 3.36 -1.34
N LEU A 400 22.81 4.07 -0.83
CA LEU A 400 23.16 5.42 -1.29
C LEU A 400 23.48 5.48 -2.81
N PRO A 401 24.21 4.51 -3.42
CA PRO A 401 24.44 4.51 -4.87
C PRO A 401 23.17 4.47 -5.71
N ASP A 402 22.19 3.64 -5.33
CA ASP A 402 20.89 3.54 -6.03
C ASP A 402 20.13 4.88 -6.00
N SER A 403 20.23 5.57 -4.87
CA SER A 403 19.64 6.90 -4.67
C SER A 403 20.33 7.96 -5.53
N GLN A 404 21.65 7.87 -5.68
CA GLN A 404 22.44 8.74 -6.55
C GLN A 404 22.12 8.53 -8.04
N VAL A 405 21.77 7.31 -8.46
CA VAL A 405 21.32 7.06 -9.84
C VAL A 405 19.97 7.74 -10.08
N LEU A 406 19.00 7.60 -9.17
CA LEU A 406 17.71 8.26 -9.31
C LEU A 406 17.82 9.80 -9.26
N PHE A 407 18.63 10.35 -8.35
CA PHE A 407 18.98 11.78 -8.32
C PHE A 407 19.50 12.26 -9.69
N SER A 408 20.49 11.54 -10.24
CA SER A 408 21.15 11.91 -11.48
C SER A 408 20.19 11.83 -12.67
N ALA A 409 19.29 10.83 -12.69
CA ALA A 409 18.26 10.71 -13.71
C ALA A 409 17.25 11.85 -13.64
N LEU A 410 16.69 12.14 -12.46
CA LEU A 410 15.75 13.27 -12.27
C LEU A 410 16.38 14.59 -12.71
N ARG A 411 17.63 14.82 -12.32
CA ARG A 411 18.39 16.02 -12.68
C ARG A 411 18.64 16.13 -14.17
N GLN A 412 19.06 15.03 -14.81
CA GLN A 412 19.28 14.96 -16.26
C GLN A 412 18.00 15.24 -17.05
N ILE A 413 16.83 14.88 -16.52
CA ILE A 413 15.51 15.09 -17.15
C ILE A 413 15.05 16.55 -17.01
N SER A 414 15.19 17.14 -15.82
CA SER A 414 14.97 18.58 -15.56
C SER A 414 15.82 19.44 -16.50
N GLU A 415 17.14 19.20 -16.52
CA GLU A 415 18.09 19.88 -17.41
C GLU A 415 17.84 19.58 -18.90
N SER A 416 17.03 18.56 -19.19
CA SER A 416 16.59 18.22 -20.54
C SER A 416 15.52 19.18 -21.10
N GLY A 417 14.90 20.01 -20.25
CA GLY A 417 13.77 20.86 -20.58
C GLY A 417 12.39 20.24 -20.32
N VAL A 418 12.33 19.09 -19.64
CA VAL A 418 11.09 18.45 -19.20
C VAL A 418 11.00 18.58 -17.68
N PRO A 419 10.11 19.42 -17.12
CA PRO A 419 10.05 19.63 -15.68
C PRO A 419 9.59 18.36 -14.95
N VAL A 420 10.22 18.08 -13.81
CA VAL A 420 9.92 16.94 -12.95
C VAL A 420 9.57 17.39 -11.54
N VAL A 421 8.40 16.98 -11.06
CA VAL A 421 7.95 17.16 -9.68
C VAL A 421 7.94 15.80 -8.99
N VAL A 422 8.55 15.70 -7.81
CA VAL A 422 8.33 14.56 -6.91
C VAL A 422 7.13 14.87 -6.03
N LEU A 423 6.19 13.92 -5.97
CA LEU A 423 5.07 13.93 -5.03
C LEU A 423 5.29 12.81 -4.01
N THR A 424 5.19 13.08 -2.71
CA THR A 424 5.30 12.00 -1.71
C THR A 424 4.09 11.08 -1.74
N GLY A 425 4.30 9.77 -1.57
CA GLY A 425 3.26 8.88 -1.07
C GLY A 425 3.20 8.93 0.46
N ASP A 426 3.37 7.78 1.10
CA ASP A 426 3.29 7.59 2.56
C ASP A 426 4.48 8.20 3.33
N GLY A 427 5.63 8.32 2.69
CA GLY A 427 6.79 9.04 3.24
C GLY A 427 7.92 9.22 2.25
N LEU A 428 8.78 10.20 2.52
CA LEU A 428 9.97 10.47 1.73
C LEU A 428 11.17 10.65 2.65
N LEU A 429 11.81 9.54 2.99
CA LEU A 429 12.81 9.46 4.04
C LEU A 429 14.17 8.98 3.53
N GLY A 430 15.19 9.17 4.37
CA GLY A 430 16.52 8.61 4.19
C GLY A 430 17.13 9.00 2.84
N SER A 431 17.68 8.02 2.13
CA SER A 431 18.31 8.29 0.84
C SER A 431 17.31 8.49 -0.31
N ALA A 432 16.01 8.18 -0.15
CA ALA A 432 14.99 8.53 -1.14
C ALA A 432 14.68 10.02 -1.16
N TYR A 433 14.66 10.68 0.02
CA TYR A 433 14.60 12.14 0.07
C TYR A 433 15.79 12.78 -0.67
N LEU A 434 17.00 12.27 -0.44
CA LEU A 434 18.18 12.71 -1.18
C LEU A 434 18.00 12.54 -2.70
N ALA A 435 17.50 11.39 -3.15
CA ALA A 435 17.18 11.16 -4.56
C ALA A 435 16.21 12.20 -5.13
N ALA A 436 15.12 12.48 -4.40
CA ALA A 436 14.10 13.45 -4.79
C ALA A 436 14.63 14.88 -4.97
N THR A 437 15.72 15.26 -4.29
CA THR A 437 16.33 16.59 -4.45
C THR A 437 16.93 16.84 -5.84
N GLY A 438 16.99 15.82 -6.71
CA GLY A 438 17.36 15.97 -8.12
C GLY A 438 16.25 16.54 -9.01
N ALA A 439 15.00 16.59 -8.54
CA ALA A 439 13.84 17.10 -9.28
C ALA A 439 13.74 18.65 -9.24
N ASP A 440 12.84 19.23 -10.04
CA ASP A 440 12.58 20.68 -10.05
C ASP A 440 11.78 21.15 -8.83
N ALA A 441 10.98 20.24 -8.24
CA ALA A 441 10.33 20.45 -6.95
C ALA A 441 9.97 19.13 -6.25
N ILE A 442 9.81 19.21 -4.93
CA ILE A 442 9.25 18.17 -4.07
C ILE A 442 7.97 18.73 -3.43
N ILE A 443 6.87 17.99 -3.50
CA ILE A 443 5.59 18.31 -2.87
C ILE A 443 5.22 17.17 -1.94
N ALA A 444 4.81 17.50 -0.71
CA ALA A 444 4.43 16.52 0.29
C ALA A 444 3.02 16.75 0.84
N SER A 445 2.34 15.67 1.25
CA SER A 445 1.21 15.82 2.17
C SER A 445 1.71 16.34 3.52
N LYS A 446 0.96 17.21 4.21
CA LYS A 446 1.45 17.77 5.48
C LYS A 446 1.63 16.75 6.59
N TYR A 447 0.92 15.63 6.55
CA TYR A 447 0.96 14.59 7.57
C TYR A 447 2.15 13.64 7.43
N VAL A 448 2.71 13.49 6.22
CA VAL A 448 3.66 12.40 5.95
C VAL A 448 5.08 12.75 6.40
N PRO A 449 5.86 11.76 6.85
CA PRO A 449 7.24 11.97 7.29
C PRO A 449 8.19 12.23 6.12
N VAL A 450 9.02 13.27 6.26
CA VAL A 450 10.02 13.74 5.29
C VAL A 450 11.39 13.93 5.97
N GLY A 451 12.48 13.68 5.23
CA GLY A 451 13.85 13.89 5.70
C GLY A 451 14.44 12.64 6.36
N GLY A 452 14.89 12.71 7.61
CA GLY A 452 15.40 11.54 8.34
C GLY A 452 16.71 10.97 7.80
N ILE A 453 17.50 11.74 7.05
CA ILE A 453 18.75 11.27 6.42
C ILE A 453 19.75 10.82 7.48
N ASN A 454 19.97 9.51 7.53
CA ASN A 454 20.95 8.88 8.40
C ASN A 454 21.67 7.76 7.62
N THR A 455 22.85 7.40 8.09
CA THR A 455 23.55 6.18 7.71
C THR A 455 23.68 5.31 8.95
N SER A 456 23.67 4.00 8.77
CA SER A 456 23.79 3.06 9.88
C SER A 456 24.47 1.78 9.45
N SER A 457 25.02 1.06 10.42
CA SER A 457 25.51 -0.28 10.21
C SER A 457 25.07 -1.14 11.39
N THR A 458 24.21 -2.12 11.15
CA THR A 458 23.96 -3.19 12.11
C THR A 458 25.11 -4.19 12.04
N LEU A 459 25.75 -4.48 13.17
CA LEU A 459 26.93 -5.36 13.22
C LEU A 459 26.95 -6.16 14.51
N LEU A 460 26.38 -7.36 14.46
CA LEU A 460 26.31 -8.29 15.58
C LEU A 460 27.40 -9.37 15.44
N ASP A 461 28.19 -9.61 16.49
CA ASP A 461 29.09 -10.76 16.61
C ASP A 461 28.48 -11.80 17.54
N THR A 462 28.14 -12.95 16.96
CA THR A 462 27.52 -14.08 17.64
C THR A 462 28.52 -15.12 18.17
N THR A 463 29.83 -14.88 18.01
CA THR A 463 30.89 -15.85 18.30
C THR A 463 30.84 -16.43 19.71
N ASP A 464 30.70 -15.58 20.72
CA ASP A 464 30.77 -16.03 22.11
C ASP A 464 29.48 -16.76 22.52
N ALA A 465 28.32 -16.31 22.01
CA ALA A 465 27.05 -17.03 22.10
C ALA A 465 27.13 -18.45 21.50
N LEU A 466 27.61 -18.55 20.25
CA LEU A 466 27.75 -19.83 19.53
C LEU A 466 28.74 -20.78 20.21
N ARG A 467 29.84 -20.24 20.77
CA ARG A 467 30.78 -21.02 21.58
C ARG A 467 30.14 -21.52 22.88
N ALA A 468 29.42 -20.65 23.61
CA ALA A 468 28.86 -20.96 24.91
C ALA A 468 27.70 -21.95 24.85
N PHE A 469 26.74 -21.75 23.94
CA PHE A 469 25.51 -22.55 23.88
C PHE A 469 25.60 -23.78 22.98
N TYR A 470 26.45 -23.76 21.95
CA TYR A 470 26.50 -24.81 20.92
C TYR A 470 27.90 -25.41 20.70
N ASN A 471 28.92 -24.97 21.45
CA ASN A 471 30.32 -25.36 21.28
C ASN A 471 30.85 -25.14 19.85
N MET A 472 30.24 -24.21 19.10
CA MET A 472 30.61 -23.87 17.74
C MET A 472 31.77 -22.87 17.78
N ASN A 473 32.99 -23.38 17.58
CA ASN A 473 34.21 -22.58 17.58
C ASN A 473 34.58 -22.17 16.15
N PRO A 474 34.54 -20.88 15.79
CA PRO A 474 34.96 -20.44 14.47
C PRO A 474 36.48 -20.56 14.32
N SER A 475 36.92 -20.95 13.12
CA SER A 475 38.33 -21.01 12.71
C SER A 475 38.56 -20.03 11.57
N TYR A 476 39.69 -19.34 11.57
CA TYR A 476 39.99 -18.27 10.61
C TYR A 476 41.48 -18.27 10.23
N PHE A 477 41.78 -17.74 9.05
CA PHE A 477 43.16 -17.61 8.58
C PHE A 477 43.77 -16.32 9.12
N LYS A 478 45.04 -16.36 9.56
CA LYS A 478 45.76 -15.15 9.95
C LYS A 478 45.92 -14.23 8.73
N GLY A 479 45.18 -13.11 8.72
CA GLY A 479 45.05 -12.20 7.57
C GLY A 479 43.64 -12.08 7.00
N SER A 480 42.70 -12.96 7.34
CA SER A 480 41.28 -12.85 6.90
C SER A 480 40.43 -11.89 7.74
N GLN A 481 41.07 -11.01 8.54
CA GLN A 481 40.42 -10.13 9.53
C GLN A 481 39.66 -8.94 8.91
N LEU A 482 39.78 -8.76 7.60
CA LEU A 482 39.08 -7.76 6.77
C LEU A 482 38.00 -8.38 5.88
N VAL A 483 37.73 -9.70 5.99
CA VAL A 483 36.68 -10.34 5.20
C VAL A 483 35.32 -9.88 5.72
N ALA A 484 34.61 -9.09 4.92
CA ALA A 484 33.26 -8.67 5.23
C ALA A 484 32.34 -9.89 5.43
N PRO A 485 31.54 -9.95 6.50
CA PRO A 485 30.47 -10.92 6.64
C PRO A 485 29.56 -10.89 5.41
N GLY A 486 29.19 -12.05 4.87
CA GLY A 486 28.34 -12.17 3.68
C GLY A 486 29.02 -12.14 2.30
N GLY A 487 30.35 -12.14 2.20
CA GLY A 487 31.01 -12.29 0.88
C GLY A 487 30.69 -13.64 0.21
N SER A 488 30.35 -13.67 -1.08
CA SER A 488 30.13 -14.92 -1.82
C SER A 488 31.47 -15.55 -2.23
N LEU A 489 31.89 -16.62 -1.55
CA LEU A 489 33.05 -17.41 -1.99
C LEU A 489 32.71 -18.19 -3.27
N PRO A 490 33.59 -18.19 -4.28
CA PRO A 490 33.30 -18.85 -5.56
C PRO A 490 33.08 -20.34 -5.36
N PHE A 491 32.17 -20.92 -6.12
CA PHE A 491 31.92 -22.36 -6.11
C PHE A 491 33.21 -23.14 -6.45
N PRO A 492 33.58 -24.21 -5.70
CA PRO A 492 32.83 -24.85 -4.63
C PRO A 492 33.17 -24.37 -3.20
N LEU A 493 34.04 -23.35 -3.02
CA LEU A 493 34.48 -22.90 -1.69
C LEU A 493 33.31 -22.43 -0.80
N GLY A 494 32.30 -21.79 -1.39
CA GLY A 494 31.07 -21.41 -0.69
C GLY A 494 30.21 -22.59 -0.16
N LEU A 495 30.50 -23.84 -0.54
CA LEU A 495 29.86 -25.03 0.07
C LEU A 495 30.52 -25.48 1.37
N VAL A 496 31.79 -25.12 1.60
CA VAL A 496 32.62 -25.61 2.71
C VAL A 496 33.06 -24.52 3.68
N VAL A 497 32.96 -23.25 3.28
CA VAL A 497 33.27 -22.09 4.11
C VAL A 497 32.06 -21.15 4.12
N ASN A 498 31.48 -20.94 5.30
CA ASN A 498 30.33 -20.06 5.51
C ASN A 498 30.80 -18.70 6.08
N ASN A 499 30.37 -17.60 5.49
CA ASN A 499 30.67 -16.25 5.94
C ASN A 499 29.59 -15.73 6.92
N ALA A 500 29.57 -16.32 8.11
CA ALA A 500 28.68 -15.93 9.21
C ALA A 500 29.10 -14.61 9.89
N SER A 501 28.17 -13.97 10.59
CA SER A 501 28.40 -12.79 11.44
C SER A 501 29.10 -13.17 12.75
N SER A 502 30.39 -13.49 12.61
CA SER A 502 31.27 -13.97 13.65
C SER A 502 32.67 -13.35 13.49
N LEU A 503 33.38 -13.14 14.60
CA LEU A 503 34.76 -12.62 14.63
C LEU A 503 34.91 -11.21 14.04
N VAL A 504 34.04 -10.29 14.47
CA VAL A 504 34.14 -8.88 14.10
C VAL A 504 35.41 -8.27 14.74
N SER A 505 36.31 -7.75 13.91
CA SER A 505 37.55 -7.09 14.34
C SER A 505 37.30 -5.61 14.69
N PRO A 506 37.99 -5.05 15.69
CA PRO A 506 37.89 -3.61 16.01
C PRO A 506 38.18 -2.71 14.81
N GLU A 507 39.16 -3.09 13.99
CA GLU A 507 39.55 -2.36 12.77
C GLU A 507 38.42 -2.37 11.72
N PHE A 508 37.63 -3.44 11.65
CA PHE A 508 36.44 -3.47 10.78
C PHE A 508 35.28 -2.64 11.34
N VAL A 509 35.11 -2.57 12.67
CA VAL A 509 34.14 -1.66 13.29
C VAL A 509 34.49 -0.20 12.98
N GLU A 510 35.75 0.19 13.19
CA GLU A 510 36.26 1.53 12.88
C GLU A 510 36.10 1.87 11.39
N TYR A 511 36.50 0.95 10.49
CA TYR A 511 36.30 1.10 9.05
C TYR A 511 34.82 1.35 8.69
N ARG A 512 33.89 0.58 9.26
CA ARG A 512 32.45 0.75 9.02
C ARG A 512 31.96 2.11 9.52
N GLN A 513 32.40 2.54 10.70
CA GLN A 513 32.05 3.85 11.28
C GLN A 513 32.54 5.01 10.41
N VAL A 514 33.81 5.00 10.00
CA VAL A 514 34.40 6.06 9.16
C VAL A 514 33.71 6.15 7.79
N ILE A 515 33.43 5.00 7.14
CA ILE A 515 32.73 4.98 5.85
C ILE A 515 31.30 5.52 5.98
N ALA A 516 30.56 5.09 7.01
CA ALA A 516 29.19 5.55 7.23
C ALA A 516 29.13 7.04 7.58
N GLN A 517 30.10 7.57 8.34
CA GLN A 517 30.22 8.99 8.63
C GLN A 517 30.48 9.80 7.35
N GLY A 518 31.44 9.39 6.52
CA GLY A 518 31.71 10.08 5.25
C GLY A 518 30.54 10.02 4.26
N GLN A 519 29.79 8.91 4.23
CA GLN A 519 28.54 8.79 3.46
C GLN A 519 27.46 9.75 3.96
N TYR A 520 27.32 9.90 5.28
CA TYR A 520 26.38 10.84 5.89
C TYR A 520 26.76 12.30 5.58
N GLU A 521 28.02 12.67 5.75
CA GLU A 521 28.53 14.02 5.42
C GLU A 521 28.30 14.36 3.94
N THR A 522 28.59 13.42 3.04
CA THR A 522 28.33 13.56 1.60
C THR A 522 26.84 13.78 1.32
N ALA A 523 25.95 12.98 1.93
CA ALA A 523 24.51 13.12 1.76
C ALA A 523 24.00 14.48 2.29
N VAL A 524 24.53 14.95 3.43
CA VAL A 524 24.20 16.26 4.00
C VAL A 524 24.61 17.40 3.07
N GLU A 525 25.84 17.37 2.56
CA GLU A 525 26.32 18.37 1.60
C GLU A 525 25.46 18.39 0.34
N GLN A 526 25.13 17.22 -0.23
CA GLN A 526 24.34 17.11 -1.46
C GLN A 526 22.93 17.70 -1.31
N PHE A 527 22.16 17.32 -0.28
CA PHE A 527 20.82 17.90 -0.12
C PHE A 527 20.88 19.39 0.23
N ALA A 528 21.88 19.82 1.02
CA ALA A 528 22.06 21.23 1.35
C ALA A 528 22.32 22.08 0.09
N GLN A 529 23.17 21.61 -0.81
CA GLN A 529 23.42 22.25 -2.11
C GLN A 529 22.18 22.27 -3.00
N ALA A 530 21.48 21.13 -3.15
CA ALA A 530 20.30 21.00 -3.99
C ALA A 530 19.15 21.91 -3.51
N ARG A 531 18.90 21.94 -2.19
CA ARG A 531 17.88 22.78 -1.54
C ARG A 531 18.34 24.22 -1.25
N LYS A 532 19.60 24.56 -1.57
CA LYS A 532 20.24 25.88 -1.38
C LYS A 532 20.14 26.39 0.07
N LEU A 533 20.42 25.50 1.02
CA LEU A 533 20.39 25.79 2.46
C LEU A 533 21.73 26.38 2.91
N ASP A 534 21.68 27.39 3.77
CA ASP A 534 22.86 27.88 4.49
C ASP A 534 23.21 26.97 5.70
N ALA A 535 24.37 27.19 6.32
CA ALA A 535 24.84 26.37 7.43
C ALA A 535 23.92 26.40 8.67
N GLU A 536 23.24 27.51 8.94
CA GLU A 536 22.28 27.61 10.04
C GLU A 536 21.03 26.78 9.73
N GLN A 537 20.54 26.84 8.50
CA GLN A 537 19.44 26.00 8.03
C GLN A 537 19.81 24.50 8.07
N VAL A 538 20.99 24.12 7.58
CA VAL A 538 21.47 22.72 7.59
C VAL A 538 21.48 22.15 9.01
N SER A 539 22.01 22.89 9.99
CA SER A 539 22.06 22.45 11.41
C SER A 539 20.70 22.26 12.10
N LYS A 540 19.60 22.64 11.44
CA LYS A 540 18.22 22.40 11.94
C LYS A 540 17.60 21.13 11.35
N VAL A 541 18.11 20.65 10.22
CA VAL A 541 17.54 19.56 9.40
C VAL A 541 18.44 18.34 9.26
N ASP A 542 19.70 18.44 9.70
CA ASP A 542 20.63 17.32 9.74
C ASP A 542 20.38 16.42 10.97
N GLN A 543 21.38 15.61 11.33
CA GLN A 543 21.37 14.66 12.44
C GLN A 543 20.27 13.59 12.38
N GLY A 544 19.79 13.24 11.18
CA GLY A 544 18.81 12.16 10.98
C GLY A 544 17.40 12.49 11.47
N ARG A 545 17.05 13.77 11.62
CA ARG A 545 15.74 14.19 12.11
C ARG A 545 14.65 13.99 11.05
N VAL A 546 13.54 13.38 11.47
CA VAL A 546 12.31 13.29 10.66
C VAL A 546 11.41 14.49 10.95
N PHE A 547 10.78 15.01 9.92
CA PHE A 547 9.83 16.13 9.97
C PHE A 547 8.50 15.72 9.36
N THR A 548 7.40 16.34 9.78
CA THR A 548 6.14 16.30 9.01
C THR A 548 6.29 17.10 7.71
N GLY A 549 5.50 16.81 6.68
CA GLY A 549 5.51 17.58 5.43
C GLY A 549 5.30 19.09 5.63
N GLN A 550 4.49 19.49 6.61
CA GLN A 550 4.32 20.89 7.01
C GLN A 550 5.62 21.51 7.54
N GLN A 551 6.27 20.87 8.52
CA GLN A 551 7.56 21.31 9.05
C GLN A 551 8.64 21.31 7.96
N ALA A 552 8.60 20.34 7.04
CA ALA A 552 9.51 20.24 5.91
C ALA A 552 9.39 21.44 4.95
N LEU A 553 8.19 21.99 4.75
CA LEU A 553 7.98 23.20 3.97
C LEU A 553 8.58 24.43 4.68
N GLU A 554 8.31 24.58 5.97
CA GLU A 554 8.85 25.67 6.81
C GLU A 554 10.40 25.67 6.83
N LEU A 555 11.00 24.48 6.75
CA LEU A 555 12.44 24.25 6.71
C LEU A 555 13.02 24.22 5.27
N LYS A 556 12.19 24.42 4.23
CA LYS A 556 12.52 24.38 2.79
C LYS A 556 13.06 23.03 2.28
N LEU A 557 12.79 21.95 3.01
CA LEU A 557 13.07 20.58 2.57
C LEU A 557 12.12 20.16 1.43
N VAL A 558 10.89 20.66 1.43
CA VAL A 558 9.97 20.57 0.29
C VAL A 558 9.65 21.97 -0.25
N ASP A 559 9.08 22.04 -1.45
CA ASP A 559 8.73 23.29 -2.15
C ASP A 559 7.26 23.69 -1.96
N ASP A 560 6.38 22.71 -1.73
CA ASP A 560 4.96 22.95 -1.48
C ASP A 560 4.32 21.81 -0.66
N VAL A 561 3.14 22.07 -0.12
CA VAL A 561 2.32 21.07 0.58
C VAL A 561 1.03 20.84 -0.19
N GLY A 562 0.71 19.57 -0.46
CA GLY A 562 -0.52 19.20 -1.14
C GLY A 562 -0.45 17.82 -1.80
N GLY A 563 -1.40 17.58 -2.72
CA GLY A 563 -1.48 16.37 -3.52
C GLY A 563 -1.13 16.60 -5.00
N ILE A 564 -1.53 15.64 -5.83
CA ILE A 564 -1.33 15.63 -7.28
C ILE A 564 -1.79 16.91 -8.02
N ASP A 565 -2.86 17.57 -7.56
CA ASP A 565 -3.32 18.84 -8.14
C ASP A 565 -2.29 19.98 -7.93
N GLN A 566 -1.60 19.99 -6.78
CA GLN A 566 -0.52 20.95 -6.53
C GLN A 566 0.71 20.63 -7.37
N ALA A 567 0.99 19.34 -7.64
CA ALA A 567 2.03 18.94 -8.57
C ALA A 567 1.75 19.40 -10.01
N PHE A 568 0.52 19.28 -10.49
CA PHE A 568 0.12 19.82 -11.79
C PHE A 568 0.18 21.35 -11.81
N ALA A 569 -0.27 22.03 -10.75
CA ALA A 569 -0.14 23.49 -10.62
C ALA A 569 1.32 23.97 -10.56
N TYR A 570 2.25 23.15 -10.06
CA TYR A 570 3.68 23.46 -10.08
C TYR A 570 4.30 23.22 -11.46
N LEU A 571 4.00 22.08 -12.11
CA LEU A 571 4.38 21.84 -13.51
C LEU A 571 3.86 22.94 -14.44
N ASP A 572 2.64 23.44 -14.22
CA ASP A 572 2.06 24.57 -14.94
C ASP A 572 2.85 25.88 -14.79
N LYS A 573 3.44 26.14 -13.62
CA LYS A 573 4.31 27.32 -13.39
C LYS A 573 5.67 27.18 -14.08
N LEU A 574 6.19 25.96 -14.19
CA LEU A 574 7.44 25.65 -14.89
C LEU A 574 7.25 25.68 -16.42
N ASN A 575 6.09 25.22 -16.91
CA ASN A 575 5.71 25.21 -18.32
C ASN A 575 5.21 26.56 -18.82
N LYS A 576 6.14 27.40 -19.28
CA LYS A 576 5.85 28.72 -19.87
C LYS A 576 5.18 28.68 -21.24
N GLU A 577 5.00 27.49 -21.83
CA GLU A 577 4.39 27.25 -23.15
C GLU A 577 3.12 26.39 -23.03
N LYS A 578 2.04 26.99 -22.53
CA LYS A 578 0.69 26.44 -22.68
C LYS A 578 0.13 26.83 -24.06
N ASP A 579 0.12 25.86 -24.96
CA ASP A 579 -0.55 25.92 -26.26
C ASP A 579 -2.02 25.49 -26.11
N GLU A 580 -2.89 25.85 -27.06
CA GLU A 580 -4.30 25.43 -27.13
C GLU A 580 -4.43 23.89 -27.31
N ASN A 581 -3.32 23.20 -27.59
CA ASN A 581 -3.26 21.75 -27.71
C ASN A 581 -2.88 21.00 -26.42
N PHE A 582 -2.74 21.68 -25.28
CA PHE A 582 -2.49 21.07 -23.97
C PHE A 582 -3.79 20.62 -23.28
N ASP A 583 -3.80 19.41 -22.72
CA ASP A 583 -4.91 18.90 -21.91
C ASP A 583 -4.39 18.24 -20.62
N ALA A 584 -4.53 18.96 -19.51
CA ALA A 584 -4.18 18.46 -18.18
C ALA A 584 -5.09 17.29 -17.71
N SER A 585 -6.23 17.04 -18.36
CA SER A 585 -7.08 15.89 -18.07
C SER A 585 -6.71 14.62 -18.85
N ALA A 586 -5.82 14.71 -19.85
CA ALA A 586 -5.36 13.58 -20.68
C ALA A 586 -4.35 12.63 -19.97
N ILE A 587 -4.59 12.36 -18.68
CA ILE A 587 -3.70 11.73 -17.70
C ILE A 587 -4.29 10.38 -17.24
N VAL A 588 -3.60 9.24 -17.25
CA VAL A 588 -2.19 8.94 -17.59
C VAL A 588 -2.03 7.47 -18.02
N LYS A 589 -0.92 7.12 -18.70
CA LYS A 589 -0.48 5.71 -18.84
C LYS A 589 0.51 5.32 -17.73
N TYR A 590 -0.01 4.65 -16.71
CA TYR A 590 0.73 4.04 -15.61
C TYR A 590 1.52 2.82 -16.08
N GLU A 591 2.83 2.79 -15.83
CA GLU A 591 3.67 1.58 -15.95
C GLU A 591 4.77 1.56 -14.87
N ALA A 592 4.47 0.89 -13.75
CA ALA A 592 5.44 0.17 -12.93
C ALA A 592 4.76 -1.07 -12.35
N ASN A 593 5.43 -2.22 -12.42
CA ASN A 593 5.03 -3.45 -11.76
C ASN A 593 6.13 -3.85 -10.79
N PRO A 594 5.80 -3.99 -9.51
CA PRO A 594 5.95 -5.29 -8.89
C PRO A 594 4.58 -5.80 -8.39
N ASP A 595 4.43 -7.11 -8.35
CA ASP A 595 3.21 -7.77 -7.84
C ASP A 595 3.08 -7.72 -6.30
N ASP A 596 4.01 -7.02 -5.64
CA ASP A 596 4.04 -6.74 -4.20
C ASP A 596 4.07 -5.22 -3.97
N ALA A 597 2.94 -4.63 -3.56
CA ALA A 597 2.92 -3.28 -3.00
C ALA A 597 3.23 -3.36 -1.49
N PRO A 598 4.36 -2.80 -1.01
CA PRO A 598 4.70 -2.84 0.41
C PRO A 598 3.90 -1.75 1.14
N TYR A 599 2.69 -2.09 1.58
CA TYR A 599 1.65 -1.26 2.24
C TYR A 599 2.07 -0.58 3.58
N SER A 600 3.38 -0.36 3.79
CA SER A 600 4.00 0.64 4.68
C SER A 600 5.49 0.31 4.85
N SER A 601 6.42 0.82 4.04
CA SER A 601 7.85 0.38 4.15
C SER A 601 8.48 0.55 5.55
N VAL A 602 8.02 1.50 6.38
CA VAL A 602 8.42 1.64 7.80
C VAL A 602 7.59 0.74 8.73
N LEU A 603 6.26 0.87 8.72
CA LEU A 603 5.39 0.13 9.63
C LEU A 603 5.33 -1.36 9.29
N ALA A 604 5.53 -1.78 8.04
CA ALA A 604 5.71 -3.17 7.62
C ALA A 604 7.08 -3.72 7.98
N THR A 605 8.16 -2.93 8.10
CA THR A 605 9.38 -3.42 8.77
C THR A 605 9.09 -3.71 10.24
N LEU A 606 8.41 -2.80 10.95
CA LEU A 606 8.01 -3.02 12.34
C LEU A 606 6.97 -4.16 12.50
N ASN A 607 6.03 -4.29 11.56
CA ASN A 607 4.93 -5.26 11.59
C ASN A 607 5.32 -6.63 11.06
N SER A 608 6.25 -6.74 10.10
CA SER A 608 6.83 -8.03 9.69
C SER A 608 7.69 -8.62 10.80
N GLU A 609 8.33 -7.80 11.63
CA GLU A 609 8.99 -8.25 12.86
C GLU A 609 8.00 -8.62 13.97
N LEU A 610 6.85 -7.93 14.10
CA LEU A 610 5.72 -8.38 14.94
C LEU A 610 5.11 -9.70 14.43
N GLN A 611 5.02 -9.90 13.12
CA GLN A 611 4.64 -11.19 12.53
C GLN A 611 5.72 -12.24 12.83
N ALA A 612 7.00 -11.94 12.69
CA ALA A 612 8.08 -12.85 13.07
C ALA A 612 8.07 -13.20 14.58
N TYR A 613 7.61 -12.29 15.44
CA TYR A 613 7.39 -12.55 16.86
C TYR A 613 6.13 -13.39 17.13
N ARG A 614 5.01 -13.13 16.43
CA ARG A 614 3.83 -14.02 16.46
C ARG A 614 4.18 -15.41 15.94
N ASP A 615 4.92 -15.50 14.85
CA ASP A 615 5.47 -16.73 14.28
C ASP A 615 6.34 -17.46 15.30
N PHE A 616 7.23 -16.74 15.99
CA PHE A 616 8.07 -17.31 17.05
C PHE A 616 7.24 -17.83 18.24
N GLN A 617 6.23 -17.07 18.70
CA GLN A 617 5.33 -17.52 19.77
C GLN A 617 4.49 -18.72 19.34
N VAL A 618 3.92 -18.72 18.13
CA VAL A 618 3.17 -19.86 17.58
C VAL A 618 4.10 -21.08 17.43
N ARG A 619 5.34 -20.89 16.97
CA ARG A 619 6.34 -21.95 16.91
C ARG A 619 6.70 -22.51 18.28
N GLN A 620 6.83 -21.68 19.32
CA GLN A 620 7.07 -22.17 20.68
C GLN A 620 5.83 -22.88 21.26
N ALA A 621 4.64 -22.29 21.13
CA ALA A 621 3.39 -22.84 21.64
C ALA A 621 3.03 -24.19 20.99
N LEU A 622 3.39 -24.38 19.72
CA LEU A 622 3.20 -25.63 18.96
C LEU A 622 4.46 -26.51 18.89
N ASN A 623 5.56 -26.09 19.54
CA ASN A 623 6.88 -26.75 19.57
C ASN A 623 7.44 -27.16 18.17
N LEU A 624 7.23 -26.30 17.16
CA LEU A 624 7.56 -26.59 15.75
C LEU A 624 8.98 -26.16 15.35
N SER A 625 9.68 -27.05 14.63
CA SER A 625 10.91 -26.71 13.92
C SER A 625 10.66 -25.63 12.86
N GLN A 626 11.69 -24.87 12.47
CA GLN A 626 11.54 -23.82 11.44
C GLN A 626 11.01 -24.42 10.12
N THR A 627 11.51 -25.59 9.72
CA THR A 627 11.05 -26.28 8.50
C THR A 627 9.58 -26.69 8.60
N ALA A 628 9.17 -27.29 9.72
CA ALA A 628 7.77 -27.66 9.95
C ALA A 628 6.84 -26.44 9.95
N TYR A 629 7.30 -25.31 10.49
CA TYR A 629 6.54 -24.07 10.49
C TYR A 629 6.42 -23.41 9.11
N GLN A 630 7.49 -23.44 8.30
CA GLN A 630 7.44 -22.94 6.93
C GLN A 630 6.50 -23.80 6.06
N VAL A 631 6.50 -25.13 6.25
CA VAL A 631 5.49 -26.01 5.63
C VAL A 631 4.07 -25.66 6.11
N LEU A 632 3.86 -25.44 7.41
CA LEU A 632 2.56 -25.03 7.95
C LEU A 632 2.05 -23.71 7.33
N LYS A 633 2.93 -22.69 7.21
CA LYS A 633 2.61 -21.40 6.57
C LYS A 633 2.30 -21.57 5.08
N PHE A 634 3.13 -22.32 4.37
CA PHE A 634 2.95 -22.62 2.95
C PHE A 634 1.63 -23.35 2.69
N GLU A 635 1.25 -24.31 3.54
CA GLU A 635 -0.06 -24.97 3.46
C GLU A 635 -1.22 -24.02 3.82
N GLN A 636 -1.09 -23.15 4.83
CA GLN A 636 -2.11 -22.13 5.12
C GLN A 636 -2.34 -21.18 3.93
N GLN A 637 -1.27 -20.68 3.32
CA GLN A 637 -1.32 -19.80 2.14
C GLN A 637 -1.94 -20.49 0.92
N ASN A 638 -1.80 -21.81 0.81
CA ASN A 638 -2.39 -22.64 -0.24
C ASN A 638 -3.66 -23.39 0.20
N ALA A 639 -4.31 -22.97 1.29
CA ALA A 639 -5.53 -23.57 1.85
C ALA A 639 -5.51 -25.12 2.04
N GLY A 640 -4.33 -25.70 2.31
CA GLY A 640 -4.11 -27.15 2.47
C GLY A 640 -4.05 -27.95 1.15
N ALA A 641 -3.94 -27.28 0.01
CA ALA A 641 -4.03 -27.93 -1.31
C ALA A 641 -2.85 -28.88 -1.62
N ILE A 642 -1.68 -28.73 -0.99
CA ILE A 642 -0.48 -29.46 -1.41
C ILE A 642 -0.30 -30.74 -0.59
N LEU A 643 -0.52 -30.72 0.72
CA LEU A 643 -0.57 -31.96 1.52
C LEU A 643 -1.76 -32.85 1.15
N SER A 644 -2.90 -32.29 0.72
CA SER A 644 -4.02 -33.11 0.21
C SER A 644 -3.67 -33.86 -1.08
N ILE A 645 -2.81 -33.32 -1.94
CA ILE A 645 -2.25 -34.04 -3.10
C ILE A 645 -1.32 -35.18 -2.63
N CYS A 646 -0.56 -34.99 -1.55
CA CYS A 646 0.25 -36.05 -0.94
C CYS A 646 -0.57 -37.14 -0.21
N GLU A 647 -1.72 -36.83 0.39
CA GLU A 647 -2.61 -37.85 0.99
C GLU A 647 -3.19 -38.80 -0.07
N VAL A 648 -3.49 -38.31 -1.28
CA VAL A 648 -3.90 -39.15 -2.42
C VAL A 648 -2.78 -40.11 -2.85
N CYS A 649 -1.51 -39.74 -2.64
CA CYS A 649 -0.37 -40.63 -2.87
C CYS A 649 -0.13 -41.65 -1.74
N LEU A 650 -0.76 -41.49 -0.55
CA LEU A 650 -0.42 -42.24 0.66
C LEU A 650 -1.65 -42.71 1.46
N THR A 651 -2.44 -43.62 0.90
CA THR A 651 -3.15 -44.66 1.68
C THR A 651 -3.53 -45.88 0.81
N PRO A 652 -3.67 -47.10 1.35
CA PRO A 652 -3.13 -47.61 2.63
C PRO A 652 -2.46 -49.01 2.52
N THR A 653 -1.41 -49.23 3.32
CA THR A 653 -1.12 -50.58 3.86
C THR A 653 -0.75 -50.50 5.35
N ALA A 654 -1.37 -51.40 6.13
CA ALA A 654 -1.07 -51.73 7.53
C ALA A 654 -1.46 -50.75 8.67
N LYS A 655 -2.72 -50.86 9.10
CA LYS A 655 -3.17 -51.02 10.51
C LYS A 655 -2.78 -49.98 11.57
N ASN A 656 -3.72 -49.08 11.84
CA ASN A 656 -3.95 -48.54 13.20
C ASN A 656 -4.57 -49.60 14.12
N THR A 657 -4.18 -49.63 15.40
CA THR A 657 -5.06 -50.03 16.53
C THR A 657 -4.62 -49.38 17.86
N ALA A 658 -5.18 -48.20 18.18
CA ALA A 658 -5.46 -47.74 19.54
C ALA A 658 -6.40 -46.52 19.47
N PRO A 659 -7.53 -46.47 20.20
CA PRO A 659 -8.41 -45.30 20.20
C PRO A 659 -7.90 -44.21 21.16
N LEU A 660 -7.95 -42.95 20.72
CA LEU A 660 -7.65 -41.78 21.55
C LEU A 660 -8.82 -41.50 22.50
N ALA A 661 -8.51 -41.31 23.79
CA ALA A 661 -9.45 -40.79 24.77
C ALA A 661 -9.54 -39.26 24.68
N GLU A 662 -10.73 -38.75 25.00
CA GLU A 662 -11.19 -37.37 24.82
C GLU A 662 -10.27 -36.28 25.41
N SER A 663 -10.08 -35.18 24.67
CA SER A 663 -9.71 -33.88 25.24
C SER A 663 -10.53 -32.75 24.60
N LYS A 664 -10.89 -31.74 25.40
CA LYS A 664 -11.98 -30.78 25.11
C LYS A 664 -11.53 -29.56 24.29
N TYR A 665 -11.16 -29.73 23.02
CA TYR A 665 -10.86 -28.62 22.10
C TYR A 665 -11.56 -28.82 20.74
N SER A 666 -12.83 -28.43 20.64
CA SER A 666 -13.70 -28.75 19.50
C SER A 666 -14.41 -27.54 18.86
N GLN A 667 -13.73 -26.39 18.71
CA GLN A 667 -14.29 -25.21 18.02
C GLN A 667 -13.33 -24.49 17.04
N PHE A 668 -12.23 -25.12 16.65
CA PHE A 668 -11.44 -24.70 15.48
C PHE A 668 -11.22 -25.89 14.53
N ASN A 669 -11.05 -25.59 13.24
CA ASN A 669 -11.11 -26.55 12.11
C ASN A 669 -10.43 -27.90 12.39
N SER A 670 -11.19 -28.99 12.19
CA SER A 670 -10.76 -30.38 12.44
C SER A 670 -9.46 -30.74 11.71
N TYR A 671 -9.28 -30.26 10.48
CA TYR A 671 -8.09 -30.48 9.67
C TYR A 671 -6.82 -29.92 10.32
N PHE A 672 -6.92 -28.77 11.00
CA PHE A 672 -5.75 -28.10 11.60
C PHE A 672 -5.21 -28.89 12.80
N ASN A 673 -6.11 -29.47 13.61
CA ASN A 673 -5.76 -30.34 14.73
C ASN A 673 -5.16 -31.67 14.24
N GLU A 674 -5.70 -32.27 13.16
CA GLU A 674 -5.16 -33.52 12.63
C GLU A 674 -3.77 -33.34 12.00
N LEU A 675 -3.56 -32.23 11.29
CA LEU A 675 -2.25 -31.83 10.76
C LEU A 675 -1.23 -31.61 11.90
N LEU A 676 -1.61 -30.92 12.97
CA LEU A 676 -0.77 -30.70 14.15
C LEU A 676 -0.32 -32.03 14.79
N VAL A 677 -1.24 -32.96 15.02
CA VAL A 677 -0.94 -34.28 15.61
C VAL A 677 -0.01 -35.11 14.73
N ARG A 678 -0.08 -34.97 13.40
CA ARG A 678 0.80 -35.68 12.46
C ARG A 678 2.18 -35.04 12.30
N ILE A 679 2.31 -33.72 12.47
CA ILE A 679 3.61 -33.01 12.40
C ILE A 679 4.39 -33.11 13.72
N THR A 680 3.72 -33.34 14.86
CA THR A 680 4.37 -33.57 16.16
C THR A 680 4.79 -35.03 16.44
N ARG A 681 4.65 -35.92 15.46
CA ARG A 681 5.15 -37.31 15.48
C ARG A 681 6.33 -37.48 14.53
#